data_AF-A0A7C3TGH5-F1
#
_entry.id   AF-A0A7C3TGH5-F1
#
_cell.length_a   1.000
_cell.length_b   1.000
_cell.length_c   1.000
_cell.angle_alpha   90.00
_cell.angle_beta   90.00
_cell.angle_gamma   90.00
#
_symmetry.space_group_name_H-M   'P 1'
#
loop_
_entity.id
_entity.type
_entity.pdbx_description
1 polymer ?
#
loop_
_entity_poly.entity_id
_entity_poly.type
_entity_poly.pdbx_seq_one_letter_code
_entity_poly.pdbx_strand_id
1 'polypeptide(L)'
;MKPFWKFKDKVKLLLFLTLTLSIILSYALYDSSRSLEAVRQAILLYNASFASLRNIILQELYNKCGGILKLRGNATGFFHIEKIGGVWWIVDPEGNAFISKGVNHVSYQGDYAPTLGYSPYNRAVSKIYGDAESWARSAVDRLRKFGFNTIGAWSSDEVFTKGMPYTIILDIASTAGSEWLSGEVTDFFSSSFEEAAQKVAERACTPRKDDPNLLGYFTDNELRWSPDWRSSNHIFDDYLSLERDAPGKRALVKFLEEKYVTIDSLNAKWGTAFRSFEDLLDIYELPQVKSLDSDRLGFLGVVAKRYFQVCHDAIKRHDPNHLILGCRFAFQPPDEVLKSCIGFLDVISINNYDFEPPLEVLRRINSLTDLPIILTEFSFKAMDSGLPNTKGAGIPLETQKDRAYHYEEYVRKLVSEPYVVGYHWFEYADEPAEGRFDGENSNYGLVNINDEPWTMLVTGATSINLLAEHIHAESSGNVTLFYVSPNGDDHWSGRIPNPNPSKTDGPFSTIERARDAVRELKRKRGLEKPVTIFIRGGHYFLKKPLILTVEDSGTDSSPITYSAYPGESPVISGGRSITGWKREEVDGKEMWTVEIEEAKEHGWFFRELWIDGQRRFRARHPNEGYLLIADLPDVTERTTLEEGQERFVFGDGDLRAWAGASDAEIVVMNRWVESHLPIVSVEEKSRIVTFGKRSVFRLETGDPYYVENALEMLDEPGEWYLDGASGKLYYLPMPNEDLERAEVIGPFLPQLLRLEGEPEKGKFVEHVAFIGLTFAHTEWSLPPDASGFLQASVGVPASIYCEGIRYCSFEGCTISHIGTYAIELSRGCHENTISRCTLFDLGAGGLKIGEQTIRREELEQTKGNLVSDCFIYNGGLVFHSAVGIWIGQSYGNLIAHNDIHDFYYTGISVGWTWGYGRSLAKDNVIEFNNIHHIGVRTDGRGPILSDIGGIYTLGIQPGTTIRFNVFHDIAGFRYGGWGIYLDEGSTNILVEGNIVYRTTHGGFHQHYGRENIIRNNIFALGRDAQIQRTRSEDHLSFRFERNIVYWSEGDLLVGNLDNLNFFFDRNLYWQEGGGEVKFGKFSWDEWRGMGMDANSLIADPLFMDVGAGDFALNSSSCAFSLGFEPIDLDKVGPRQPSA
;
A
#
# COMPACT_ATOMS: atom_id res chain seq x y z
N MET A 1 -31.50 -11.61 -31.43
CA MET A 1 -30.60 -12.61 -30.82
C MET A 1 -29.19 -12.06 -30.87
N LYS A 2 -28.60 -11.84 -29.68
CA LYS A 2 -27.40 -11.02 -29.43
C LYS A 2 -26.10 -11.79 -29.76
N PRO A 3 -25.06 -11.14 -30.31
CA PRO A 3 -23.69 -11.61 -30.17
C PRO A 3 -23.03 -10.90 -28.97
N PHE A 4 -22.71 -11.69 -27.93
CA PHE A 4 -21.84 -11.31 -26.83
C PHE A 4 -20.40 -11.72 -27.20
N TRP A 5 -19.59 -10.77 -27.65
CA TRP A 5 -18.12 -10.91 -27.63
C TRP A 5 -17.62 -10.22 -26.36
N LYS A 6 -17.06 -11.03 -25.46
CA LYS A 6 -16.75 -10.70 -24.08
C LYS A 6 -15.33 -10.14 -23.96
N PHE A 7 -15.20 -9.01 -23.28
CA PHE A 7 -14.17 -8.55 -22.33
C PHE A 7 -12.75 -9.18 -22.30
N LYS A 8 -12.57 -10.49 -22.52
CA LYS A 8 -11.29 -11.22 -22.54
C LYS A 8 -10.32 -10.74 -23.61
N ASP A 9 -10.81 -10.36 -24.79
CA ASP A 9 -9.92 -9.87 -25.87
C ASP A 9 -9.41 -8.45 -25.60
N LYS A 10 -10.14 -7.65 -24.80
CA LYS A 10 -9.65 -6.34 -24.36
C LYS A 10 -8.56 -6.44 -23.29
N VAL A 11 -8.62 -7.47 -22.44
CA VAL A 11 -7.61 -7.75 -21.41
C VAL A 11 -6.35 -8.39 -22.02
N LYS A 12 -6.50 -9.30 -22.99
CA LYS A 12 -5.36 -9.81 -23.77
C LYS A 12 -4.73 -8.72 -24.63
N LEU A 13 -5.52 -7.81 -25.22
CA LEU A 13 -5.00 -6.65 -25.92
C LEU A 13 -4.30 -5.68 -24.96
N LEU A 14 -4.78 -5.50 -23.73
CA LEU A 14 -4.13 -4.65 -22.71
C LEU A 14 -2.81 -5.26 -22.22
N LEU A 15 -2.78 -6.58 -21.95
CA LEU A 15 -1.57 -7.34 -21.56
C LEU A 15 -0.54 -7.40 -22.70
N PHE A 16 -0.99 -7.65 -23.93
CA PHE A 16 -0.18 -7.60 -25.13
C PHE A 16 0.30 -6.17 -25.42
N LEU A 17 -0.53 -5.15 -25.15
CA LEU A 17 -0.11 -3.74 -25.23
C LEU A 17 0.90 -3.38 -24.14
N THR A 18 0.84 -3.92 -22.92
CA THR A 18 1.88 -3.74 -21.87
C THR A 18 3.18 -4.43 -22.23
N LEU A 19 3.13 -5.64 -22.78
CA LEU A 19 4.34 -6.36 -23.20
C LEU A 19 4.97 -5.72 -24.45
N THR A 20 4.12 -5.29 -25.39
CA THR A 20 4.55 -4.49 -26.55
C THR A 20 5.00 -3.09 -26.12
N LEU A 21 4.45 -2.51 -25.04
CA LEU A 21 4.93 -1.25 -24.45
C LEU A 21 6.28 -1.41 -23.79
N SER A 22 6.57 -2.52 -23.09
CA SER A 22 7.91 -2.79 -22.55
C SER A 22 8.93 -2.93 -23.69
N ILE A 23 8.56 -3.62 -24.78
CA ILE A 23 9.39 -3.73 -25.99
C ILE A 23 9.52 -2.36 -26.68
N ILE A 24 8.45 -1.56 -26.77
CA ILE A 24 8.47 -0.20 -27.33
C ILE A 24 9.18 0.78 -26.40
N LEU A 25 9.19 0.63 -25.08
CA LEU A 25 9.98 1.42 -24.13
C LEU A 25 11.47 1.12 -24.32
N SER A 26 11.83 -0.15 -24.45
CA SER A 26 13.20 -0.56 -24.78
C SER A 26 13.61 -0.10 -26.19
N TYR A 27 12.69 -0.07 -27.17
CA TYR A 27 12.97 0.40 -28.54
C TYR A 27 12.91 1.93 -28.72
N ALA A 28 12.06 2.64 -27.98
CA ALA A 28 11.90 4.09 -28.08
C ALA A 28 12.96 4.85 -27.26
N LEU A 29 13.57 4.20 -26.27
CA LEU A 29 14.82 4.66 -25.65
C LEU A 29 16.04 4.48 -26.58
N TYR A 30 15.89 3.75 -27.69
CA TYR A 30 16.94 3.49 -28.68
C TYR A 30 16.82 4.34 -29.96
N ASP A 31 15.65 4.94 -30.26
CA ASP A 31 15.42 5.75 -31.46
C ASP A 31 14.82 7.14 -31.15
N SER A 32 15.54 8.19 -31.57
CA SER A 32 15.46 9.58 -31.11
C SER A 32 14.31 10.43 -31.70
N SER A 33 13.23 9.81 -32.20
CA SER A 33 12.26 10.53 -33.05
C SER A 33 10.79 10.63 -32.61
N ARG A 34 10.36 10.23 -31.39
CA ARG A 34 8.96 10.50 -30.94
C ARG A 34 8.72 10.97 -29.49
N SER A 35 8.20 12.22 -29.45
CA SER A 35 7.29 12.99 -28.56
C SER A 35 7.22 12.76 -27.03
N LEU A 36 7.39 13.88 -26.32
CA LEU A 36 7.05 14.21 -24.91
C LEU A 36 5.81 13.52 -24.30
N GLU A 37 4.85 13.11 -25.13
CA GLU A 37 3.60 12.46 -24.72
C GLU A 37 3.84 11.06 -24.11
N ALA A 38 4.85 10.32 -24.56
CA ALA A 38 5.17 9.00 -24.04
C ALA A 38 5.77 9.04 -22.62
N VAL A 39 6.63 10.04 -22.36
CA VAL A 39 7.20 10.31 -21.03
C VAL A 39 6.11 10.77 -20.04
N ARG A 40 5.18 11.62 -20.50
CA ARG A 40 3.99 12.00 -19.71
C ARG A 40 3.14 10.80 -19.31
N GLN A 41 2.95 9.82 -20.20
CA GLN A 41 2.18 8.61 -19.91
C GLN A 41 2.90 7.66 -18.93
N ALA A 42 4.23 7.57 -18.98
CA ALA A 42 5.02 6.79 -18.00
C ALA A 42 4.93 7.37 -16.58
N ILE A 43 4.99 8.71 -16.44
CA ILE A 43 4.79 9.40 -15.16
C ILE A 43 3.34 9.20 -14.65
N LEU A 44 2.34 9.19 -15.53
CA LEU A 44 0.95 8.89 -15.17
C LEU A 44 0.75 7.45 -14.68
N LEU A 45 1.50 6.48 -15.23
CA LEU A 45 1.47 5.06 -14.81
C LEU A 45 2.26 4.81 -13.51
N TYR A 46 3.37 5.52 -13.27
CA TYR A 46 4.09 5.51 -11.98
C TYR A 46 3.24 6.12 -10.85
N ASN A 47 2.47 7.18 -11.14
CA ASN A 47 1.49 7.71 -10.20
C ASN A 47 0.29 6.75 -9.99
N ALA A 48 0.01 5.86 -10.96
CA ALA A 48 -1.06 4.86 -10.83
C ALA A 48 -0.69 3.71 -9.89
N SER A 49 0.58 3.32 -9.75
CA SER A 49 1.01 2.32 -8.74
C SER A 49 0.90 2.88 -7.31
N PHE A 50 1.18 4.18 -7.13
CA PHE A 50 0.89 4.90 -5.89
C PHE A 50 -0.60 5.02 -5.58
N ALA A 51 -1.42 5.30 -6.61
CA ALA A 51 -2.86 5.31 -6.47
C ALA A 51 -3.41 3.92 -6.10
N SER A 52 -2.78 2.84 -6.60
CA SER A 52 -3.12 1.47 -6.20
C SER A 52 -2.74 1.18 -4.74
N LEU A 53 -1.54 1.54 -4.28
CA LEU A 53 -1.16 1.38 -2.86
C LEU A 53 -2.05 2.22 -1.92
N ARG A 54 -2.40 3.44 -2.33
CA ARG A 54 -3.38 4.29 -1.62
C ARG A 54 -4.79 3.71 -1.62
N ASN A 55 -5.24 3.14 -2.74
CA ASN A 55 -6.53 2.44 -2.80
C ASN A 55 -6.53 1.18 -1.94
N ILE A 56 -5.40 0.47 -1.84
CA ILE A 56 -5.20 -0.68 -0.94
C ILE A 56 -5.33 -0.23 0.52
N ILE A 57 -4.65 0.85 0.91
CA ILE A 57 -4.76 1.44 2.25
C ILE A 57 -6.20 1.89 2.55
N LEU A 58 -6.89 2.50 1.58
CA LEU A 58 -8.28 2.92 1.70
C LEU A 58 -9.25 1.73 1.88
N GLN A 59 -9.04 0.62 1.17
CA GLN A 59 -9.91 -0.56 1.23
C GLN A 59 -9.69 -1.42 2.48
N GLU A 60 -8.52 -1.36 3.11
CA GLU A 60 -8.23 -2.07 4.37
C GLU A 60 -8.47 -1.22 5.63
N LEU A 61 -8.46 0.10 5.50
CA LEU A 61 -8.86 0.99 6.60
C LEU A 61 -10.36 1.18 6.65
N TYR A 62 -11.03 1.27 5.50
CA TYR A 62 -12.44 1.64 5.42
C TYR A 62 -13.30 0.53 4.80
N ASN A 63 -14.53 0.38 5.28
CA ASN A 63 -15.52 -0.44 4.59
C ASN A 63 -16.07 0.28 3.34
N LYS A 64 -17.05 -0.35 2.68
CA LYS A 64 -17.68 0.21 1.46
C LYS A 64 -18.38 1.56 1.67
N CYS A 65 -18.88 1.79 2.88
CA CYS A 65 -19.49 3.06 3.26
C CYS A 65 -18.44 4.12 3.61
N GLY A 66 -17.15 3.78 3.75
CA GLY A 66 -16.10 4.73 4.12
C GLY A 66 -15.92 4.91 5.64
N GLY A 67 -16.42 3.97 6.46
CA GLY A 67 -16.20 3.91 7.91
C GLY A 67 -15.00 3.03 8.28
N ILE A 68 -14.26 3.39 9.32
CA ILE A 68 -12.97 2.77 9.67
C ILE A 68 -13.15 1.40 10.36
N LEU A 69 -12.60 0.33 9.77
CA LEU A 69 -12.83 -1.06 10.17
C LEU A 69 -12.31 -1.40 11.58
N LYS A 70 -11.33 -0.66 12.08
CA LYS A 70 -10.65 -0.92 13.36
C LYS A 70 -11.32 -0.26 14.57
N LEU A 71 -12.31 0.63 14.37
CA LEU A 71 -13.06 1.27 15.45
C LEU A 71 -14.56 1.00 15.27
N ARG A 72 -15.14 0.24 16.20
CA ARG A 72 -16.50 -0.28 16.09
C ARG A 72 -17.45 0.33 17.12
N GLY A 73 -18.65 0.69 16.68
CA GLY A 73 -19.84 0.97 17.47
C GLY A 73 -20.92 -0.10 17.24
N ASN A 74 -22.18 0.25 17.49
CA ASN A 74 -23.31 -0.67 17.24
C ASN A 74 -23.69 -0.71 15.75
N ALA A 75 -23.96 -1.89 15.20
CA ALA A 75 -24.49 -2.01 13.84
C ALA A 75 -26.03 -1.92 13.85
N THR A 76 -26.60 -0.83 13.32
CA THR A 76 -28.06 -0.58 13.31
C THR A 76 -28.69 -0.74 11.93
N GLY A 77 -27.88 -0.88 10.87
CA GLY A 77 -28.34 -0.86 9.48
C GLY A 77 -28.50 0.55 8.89
N PHE A 78 -28.28 1.61 9.68
CA PHE A 78 -28.35 3.01 9.25
C PHE A 78 -27.24 3.85 9.90
N PHE A 79 -26.91 4.99 9.30
CA PHE A 79 -26.05 5.98 9.94
C PHE A 79 -26.70 6.48 11.24
N HIS A 80 -25.94 6.47 12.33
CA HIS A 80 -26.39 6.99 13.62
C HIS A 80 -25.21 7.62 14.39
N ILE A 81 -25.49 8.21 15.55
CA ILE A 81 -24.46 8.84 16.38
C ILE A 81 -24.18 7.98 17.62
N GLU A 82 -22.91 7.80 17.96
CA GLU A 82 -22.46 7.11 19.17
C GLU A 82 -21.24 7.80 19.81
N LYS A 83 -21.11 7.78 21.15
CA LYS A 83 -19.85 8.13 21.83
C LYS A 83 -18.99 6.87 21.97
N ILE A 84 -17.89 6.77 21.21
CA ILE A 84 -16.92 5.67 21.29
C ILE A 84 -15.66 6.19 21.97
N GLY A 85 -15.29 5.61 23.12
CA GLY A 85 -14.10 6.04 23.88
C GLY A 85 -14.15 7.50 24.38
N GLY A 86 -15.35 8.08 24.52
CA GLY A 86 -15.54 9.48 24.92
C GLY A 86 -15.49 10.51 23.77
N VAL A 87 -15.32 10.06 22.52
CA VAL A 87 -15.40 10.88 21.30
C VAL A 87 -16.74 10.62 20.62
N TRP A 88 -17.41 11.65 20.11
CA TRP A 88 -18.60 11.49 19.27
C TRP A 88 -18.21 11.00 17.88
N TRP A 89 -18.92 10.01 17.35
CA TRP A 89 -18.75 9.52 16.00
C TRP A 89 -20.11 9.46 15.29
N ILE A 90 -20.10 9.66 13.98
CA ILE A 90 -21.09 8.99 13.14
C ILE A 90 -20.66 7.53 13.07
N VAL A 91 -21.61 6.60 13.15
CA VAL A 91 -21.38 5.17 12.99
C VAL A 91 -22.17 4.71 11.78
N ASP A 92 -21.50 4.03 10.87
CA ASP A 92 -22.08 3.55 9.63
C ASP A 92 -23.05 2.37 9.86
N PRO A 93 -23.82 1.96 8.83
CA PRO A 93 -24.77 0.86 8.93
C PRO A 93 -24.21 -0.47 9.46
N GLU A 94 -22.92 -0.73 9.25
CA GLU A 94 -22.22 -1.96 9.64
C GLU A 94 -21.53 -1.83 11.02
N GLY A 95 -21.67 -0.69 11.69
CA GLY A 95 -21.10 -0.43 13.01
C GLY A 95 -19.65 0.07 12.98
N ASN A 96 -19.14 0.61 11.88
CA ASN A 96 -17.80 1.21 11.85
C ASN A 96 -17.89 2.72 12.12
N ALA A 97 -16.92 3.24 12.87
CA ALA A 97 -16.82 4.67 13.14
C ALA A 97 -16.55 5.46 11.84
N PHE A 98 -17.12 6.64 11.72
CA PHE A 98 -17.18 7.41 10.49
C PHE A 98 -17.06 8.91 10.78
N ILE A 99 -16.25 9.60 9.98
CA ILE A 99 -16.27 11.06 9.86
C ILE A 99 -16.81 11.39 8.49
N SER A 100 -17.83 12.26 8.42
CA SER A 100 -18.40 12.69 7.15
C SER A 100 -17.48 13.70 6.47
N LYS A 101 -16.70 13.22 5.50
CA LYS A 101 -15.77 14.00 4.67
C LYS A 101 -16.45 14.30 3.35
N GLY A 102 -17.15 15.44 3.30
CA GLY A 102 -18.09 15.75 2.23
C GLY A 102 -17.61 16.80 1.24
N VAL A 103 -18.27 16.83 0.09
CA VAL A 103 -18.15 17.91 -0.91
C VAL A 103 -19.56 18.32 -1.32
N ASN A 104 -19.88 19.60 -1.19
CA ASN A 104 -21.16 20.15 -1.63
C ASN A 104 -21.18 20.40 -3.14
N HIS A 105 -22.39 20.49 -3.69
CA HIS A 105 -22.66 20.84 -5.08
C HIS A 105 -21.90 19.95 -6.08
N VAL A 106 -21.86 18.64 -5.81
CA VAL A 106 -21.37 17.64 -6.78
C VAL A 106 -22.46 17.48 -7.84
N SER A 107 -22.44 18.37 -8.83
CA SER A 107 -23.52 18.55 -9.80
C SER A 107 -23.04 18.53 -11.24
N TYR A 108 -23.66 17.69 -12.08
CA TYR A 108 -23.43 17.69 -13.53
C TYR A 108 -23.87 19.00 -14.18
N GLN A 109 -24.88 19.67 -13.60
CA GLN A 109 -25.37 20.95 -14.09
C GLN A 109 -24.42 22.10 -13.78
N GLY A 110 -23.63 21.98 -12.71
CA GLY A 110 -22.78 23.06 -12.18
C GLY A 110 -23.52 24.38 -11.99
N ASP A 111 -22.76 25.45 -11.77
CA ASP A 111 -23.35 26.78 -11.61
C ASP A 111 -23.75 27.42 -12.93
N TYR A 112 -24.97 27.96 -12.94
CA TYR A 112 -25.51 28.70 -14.07
C TYR A 112 -25.03 30.15 -14.04
N ALA A 113 -24.48 30.63 -15.16
CA ALA A 113 -24.09 32.03 -15.33
C ALA A 113 -25.20 32.79 -16.10
N PRO A 114 -25.95 33.71 -15.46
CA PRO A 114 -27.02 34.45 -16.13
C PRO A 114 -26.53 35.29 -17.31
N THR A 115 -25.31 35.80 -17.21
CA THR A 115 -24.62 36.59 -18.24
C THR A 115 -24.32 35.79 -19.50
N LEU A 116 -24.07 34.48 -19.36
CA LEU A 116 -23.81 33.57 -20.47
C LEU A 116 -25.07 32.89 -21.00
N GLY A 117 -26.09 32.73 -20.15
CA GLY A 117 -27.32 32.01 -20.48
C GLY A 117 -27.18 30.47 -20.39
N TYR A 118 -26.10 29.96 -19.79
CA TYR A 118 -25.83 28.53 -19.60
C TYR A 118 -24.79 28.32 -18.48
N SER A 119 -24.62 27.08 -18.00
CA SER A 119 -23.50 26.71 -17.14
C SER A 119 -22.26 26.35 -17.98
N PRO A 120 -21.12 27.06 -17.83
CA PRO A 120 -19.89 26.73 -18.53
C PRO A 120 -19.32 25.38 -18.09
N TYR A 121 -19.45 25.01 -16.80
CA TYR A 121 -19.03 23.70 -16.32
C TYR A 121 -19.83 22.57 -16.98
N ASN A 122 -21.17 22.66 -16.99
CA ASN A 122 -22.02 21.66 -17.65
C ASN A 122 -21.64 21.47 -19.12
N ARG A 123 -21.36 22.56 -19.84
CA ARG A 123 -20.95 22.50 -21.24
C ARG A 123 -19.61 21.77 -21.40
N ALA A 124 -18.66 21.99 -20.50
CA ALA A 124 -17.38 21.30 -20.50
C ALA A 124 -17.56 19.80 -20.22
N VAL A 125 -18.24 19.42 -19.14
CA VAL A 125 -18.42 18.01 -18.78
C VAL A 125 -19.32 17.25 -19.75
N SER A 126 -20.32 17.90 -20.35
CA SER A 126 -21.13 17.31 -21.42
C SER A 126 -20.28 16.93 -22.63
N LYS A 127 -19.24 17.71 -22.94
CA LYS A 127 -18.31 17.41 -24.03
C LYS A 127 -17.35 16.27 -23.67
N ILE A 128 -16.94 16.19 -22.40
CA ILE A 128 -15.97 15.18 -21.92
C ILE A 128 -16.62 13.81 -21.75
N TYR A 129 -17.78 13.76 -21.08
CA TYR A 129 -18.42 12.49 -20.66
C TYR A 129 -19.64 12.11 -21.48
N GLY A 130 -20.23 13.06 -22.23
CA GLY A 130 -21.43 12.84 -23.02
C GLY A 130 -22.73 12.89 -22.21
N ASP A 131 -22.76 12.27 -21.03
CA ASP A 131 -23.93 12.19 -20.15
C ASP A 131 -23.60 12.30 -18.66
N ALA A 132 -24.64 12.58 -17.86
CA ALA A 132 -24.56 12.76 -16.41
C ALA A 132 -24.12 11.49 -15.67
N GLU A 133 -24.55 10.31 -16.12
CA GLU A 133 -24.22 9.02 -15.48
C GLU A 133 -22.73 8.65 -15.61
N SER A 134 -22.14 8.98 -16.75
CA SER A 134 -20.71 8.77 -17.03
C SER A 134 -19.85 9.77 -16.26
N TRP A 135 -20.29 11.04 -16.17
CA TRP A 135 -19.66 12.04 -15.32
C TRP A 135 -19.74 11.63 -13.84
N ALA A 136 -20.91 11.22 -13.34
CA ALA A 136 -21.13 10.87 -11.94
C ALA A 136 -20.23 9.72 -11.47
N ARG A 137 -20.03 8.69 -12.31
CA ARG A 137 -19.06 7.62 -12.03
C ARG A 137 -17.65 8.18 -11.85
N SER A 138 -17.20 9.03 -12.78
CA SER A 138 -15.87 9.65 -12.73
C SER A 138 -15.70 10.61 -11.55
N ALA A 139 -16.73 11.40 -11.24
CA ALA A 139 -16.74 12.32 -10.11
C ALA A 139 -16.64 11.57 -8.77
N VAL A 140 -17.49 10.57 -8.54
CA VAL A 140 -17.48 9.79 -7.30
C VAL A 140 -16.19 8.99 -7.14
N ASP A 141 -15.67 8.39 -8.22
CA ASP A 141 -14.38 7.68 -8.17
C ASP A 141 -13.22 8.64 -7.85
N ARG A 142 -13.26 9.88 -8.35
CA ARG A 142 -12.28 10.92 -7.99
C ARG A 142 -12.40 11.32 -6.52
N LEU A 143 -13.62 11.54 -6.02
CA LEU A 143 -13.84 11.90 -4.61
C LEU A 143 -13.33 10.80 -3.66
N ARG A 144 -13.61 9.52 -3.96
CA ARG A 144 -13.05 8.39 -3.19
C ARG A 144 -11.53 8.41 -3.19
N LYS A 145 -10.92 8.60 -4.36
CA LYS A 145 -9.46 8.73 -4.45
C LYS A 145 -9.00 9.86 -3.53
N PHE A 146 -9.59 11.05 -3.65
CA PHE A 146 -9.27 12.23 -2.84
C PHE A 146 -9.57 12.09 -1.32
N GLY A 147 -9.98 10.91 -0.86
CA GLY A 147 -10.23 10.61 0.56
C GLY A 147 -11.58 11.10 1.07
N PHE A 148 -12.43 11.65 0.21
CA PHE A 148 -13.80 11.99 0.55
C PHE A 148 -14.67 10.74 0.57
N ASN A 149 -15.64 10.71 1.48
CA ASN A 149 -16.56 9.58 1.67
C ASN A 149 -18.02 10.01 1.72
N THR A 150 -18.34 11.29 1.54
CA THR A 150 -19.71 11.80 1.57
C THR A 150 -20.00 12.72 0.39
N ILE A 151 -21.17 12.58 -0.23
CA ILE A 151 -21.74 13.55 -1.15
C ILE A 151 -22.57 14.56 -0.34
N GLY A 152 -22.19 15.84 -0.41
CA GLY A 152 -22.77 16.93 0.36
C GLY A 152 -24.05 17.50 -0.25
N ALA A 153 -24.53 18.59 0.34
CA ALA A 153 -25.76 19.28 -0.06
C ALA A 153 -25.72 19.76 -1.52
N TRP A 154 -26.89 19.94 -2.14
CA TRP A 154 -27.07 20.42 -3.51
C TRP A 154 -26.40 19.58 -4.61
N SER A 155 -26.12 18.31 -4.32
CA SER A 155 -25.58 17.38 -5.32
C SER A 155 -26.68 16.77 -6.19
N SER A 156 -26.33 16.41 -7.42
CA SER A 156 -27.27 15.85 -8.41
C SER A 156 -27.66 14.39 -8.13
N ASP A 157 -28.88 13.96 -8.46
CA ASP A 157 -29.39 12.63 -8.10
C ASP A 157 -28.53 11.45 -8.62
N GLU A 158 -27.88 11.61 -9.78
CA GLU A 158 -27.07 10.56 -10.42
C GLU A 158 -25.86 10.10 -9.57
N VAL A 159 -25.35 10.93 -8.65
CA VAL A 159 -24.21 10.56 -7.80
C VAL A 159 -24.63 9.70 -6.60
N PHE A 160 -25.87 9.80 -6.12
CA PHE A 160 -26.35 9.04 -4.94
C PHE A 160 -26.40 7.53 -5.19
N THR A 161 -26.55 7.11 -6.45
CA THR A 161 -26.61 5.69 -6.85
C THR A 161 -25.23 5.05 -7.02
N LYS A 162 -24.14 5.77 -6.77
CA LYS A 162 -22.76 5.29 -6.99
C LYS A 162 -22.11 4.65 -5.76
N GLY A 163 -22.90 4.42 -4.70
CA GLY A 163 -22.47 3.71 -3.49
C GLY A 163 -21.52 4.52 -2.60
N MET A 164 -21.61 5.85 -2.64
CA MET A 164 -20.97 6.72 -1.65
C MET A 164 -22.08 7.29 -0.76
N PRO A 165 -21.89 7.35 0.58
CA PRO A 165 -22.85 8.00 1.45
C PRO A 165 -23.17 9.43 1.03
N TYR A 166 -24.39 9.88 1.31
CA TYR A 166 -24.83 11.20 0.85
C TYR A 166 -25.77 11.89 1.83
N THR A 167 -25.91 13.21 1.66
CA THR A 167 -26.84 14.05 2.42
C THR A 167 -27.84 14.72 1.48
N ILE A 168 -29.02 15.05 2.00
CA ILE A 168 -30.07 15.75 1.24
C ILE A 168 -30.42 17.03 1.98
N ILE A 169 -30.49 18.15 1.27
CA ILE A 169 -31.07 19.39 1.78
C ILE A 169 -32.52 19.51 1.34
N LEU A 170 -33.39 19.86 2.28
CA LEU A 170 -34.84 19.86 2.08
C LEU A 170 -35.41 21.23 1.72
N ASP A 171 -34.76 22.31 2.15
CA ASP A 171 -35.18 23.69 1.94
C ASP A 171 -36.64 23.93 2.38
N ILE A 172 -37.00 23.46 3.58
CA ILE A 172 -38.38 23.47 4.10
C ILE A 172 -38.88 24.90 4.30
N ALA A 173 -38.18 25.70 5.09
CA ALA A 173 -38.55 27.09 5.31
C ALA A 173 -38.40 27.91 4.03
N SER A 174 -37.40 27.60 3.20
CA SER A 174 -37.27 28.29 1.93
C SER A 174 -38.46 28.06 0.98
N THR A 175 -38.93 26.81 0.89
CA THR A 175 -40.17 26.47 0.16
C THR A 175 -41.40 27.20 0.71
N ALA A 176 -41.39 27.52 2.00
CA ALA A 176 -42.46 28.27 2.68
C ALA A 176 -42.28 29.80 2.62
N GLY A 177 -41.25 30.31 1.91
CA GLY A 177 -41.05 31.74 1.66
C GLY A 177 -39.96 32.41 2.50
N SER A 178 -39.20 31.67 3.32
CA SER A 178 -37.95 32.22 3.88
C SER A 178 -36.88 32.32 2.80
N GLU A 179 -35.99 33.30 2.87
CA GLU A 179 -34.97 33.48 1.83
C GLU A 179 -33.66 33.95 2.45
N TRP A 180 -32.57 33.24 2.14
CA TRP A 180 -31.31 33.39 2.85
C TRP A 180 -30.59 34.69 2.46
N LEU A 181 -30.71 35.17 1.22
CA LEU A 181 -29.99 36.36 0.75
C LEU A 181 -30.60 37.67 1.29
N SER A 182 -31.92 37.76 1.30
CA SER A 182 -32.71 38.89 1.80
C SER A 182 -32.96 38.83 3.31
N GLY A 183 -32.85 37.64 3.91
CA GLY A 183 -33.13 37.42 5.33
C GLY A 183 -34.62 37.44 5.67
N GLU A 184 -35.50 37.28 4.69
CA GLU A 184 -36.94 37.10 4.90
C GLU A 184 -37.20 35.79 5.66
N VAL A 185 -38.09 35.85 6.66
CA VAL A 185 -38.45 34.72 7.52
C VAL A 185 -39.95 34.53 7.47
N THR A 186 -40.38 33.34 7.04
CA THR A 186 -41.80 32.99 7.01
C THR A 186 -42.39 32.82 8.41
N ASP A 187 -43.71 32.90 8.53
CA ASP A 187 -44.41 32.63 9.79
C ASP A 187 -44.44 31.11 10.06
N PHE A 188 -43.59 30.64 10.99
CA PHE A 188 -43.50 29.22 11.38
C PHE A 188 -44.70 28.70 12.18
N PHE A 189 -45.64 29.58 12.56
CA PHE A 189 -46.93 29.18 13.15
C PHE A 189 -48.03 29.06 12.11
N SER A 190 -47.78 29.48 10.87
CA SER A 190 -48.74 29.36 9.78
C SER A 190 -48.97 27.89 9.38
N SER A 191 -50.20 27.57 8.96
CA SER A 191 -50.52 26.26 8.38
C SER A 191 -49.78 26.04 7.06
N SER A 192 -49.46 27.10 6.32
CA SER A 192 -48.66 27.02 5.10
C SER A 192 -47.26 26.48 5.34
N PHE A 193 -46.62 26.83 6.47
CA PHE A 193 -45.31 26.28 6.83
C PHE A 193 -45.40 24.79 7.19
N GLU A 194 -46.39 24.38 7.98
CA GLU A 194 -46.62 22.95 8.30
C GLU A 194 -46.93 22.13 7.03
N GLU A 195 -47.75 22.67 6.12
CA GLU A 195 -48.04 22.04 4.84
C GLU A 195 -46.82 21.93 3.94
N ALA A 196 -45.97 22.97 3.90
CA ALA A 196 -44.72 22.95 3.16
C ALA A 196 -43.77 21.89 3.71
N ALA A 197 -43.56 21.86 5.04
CA ALA A 197 -42.74 20.85 5.70
C ALA A 197 -43.23 19.42 5.40
N GLN A 198 -44.54 19.19 5.51
CA GLN A 198 -45.13 17.88 5.22
C GLN A 198 -44.94 17.47 3.75
N LYS A 199 -45.18 18.38 2.79
CA LYS A 199 -45.05 18.10 1.35
C LYS A 199 -43.59 17.86 0.96
N VAL A 200 -42.67 18.66 1.49
CA VAL A 200 -41.23 18.52 1.23
C VAL A 200 -40.71 17.21 1.79
N ALA A 201 -41.02 16.90 3.06
CA ALA A 201 -40.60 15.65 3.70
C ALA A 201 -41.24 14.42 3.03
N GLU A 202 -42.51 14.49 2.63
CA GLU A 202 -43.16 13.40 1.87
C GLU A 202 -42.42 13.12 0.56
N ARG A 203 -42.10 14.18 -0.20
CA ARG A 203 -41.43 14.08 -1.49
C ARG A 203 -39.99 13.57 -1.38
N ALA A 204 -39.22 14.10 -0.44
CA ALA A 204 -37.79 13.86 -0.37
C ALA A 204 -37.42 12.67 0.52
N CYS A 205 -38.10 12.48 1.66
CA CYS A 205 -37.74 11.50 2.67
C CYS A 205 -38.39 10.13 2.42
N THR A 206 -39.69 10.08 2.08
CA THR A 206 -40.41 8.80 1.86
C THR A 206 -39.71 7.85 0.89
N PRO A 207 -39.16 8.29 -0.26
CA PRO A 207 -38.49 7.41 -1.20
C PRO A 207 -37.15 6.85 -0.70
N ARG A 208 -36.55 7.44 0.34
CA ARG A 208 -35.19 7.17 0.81
C ARG A 208 -35.11 6.59 2.21
N LYS A 209 -36.25 6.44 2.91
CA LYS A 209 -36.31 5.98 4.30
C LYS A 209 -35.62 4.64 4.61
N ASP A 210 -35.43 3.80 3.60
CA ASP A 210 -34.81 2.47 3.71
C ASP A 210 -33.43 2.41 3.02
N ASP A 211 -32.88 3.53 2.54
CA ASP A 211 -31.57 3.58 1.87
C ASP A 211 -30.43 3.70 2.89
N PRO A 212 -29.62 2.65 3.12
CA PRO A 212 -28.56 2.69 4.12
C PRO A 212 -27.40 3.64 3.78
N ASN A 213 -27.30 4.14 2.55
CA ASN A 213 -26.28 5.12 2.16
C ASN A 213 -26.68 6.56 2.45
N LEU A 214 -27.95 6.83 2.76
CA LEU A 214 -28.35 8.16 3.17
C LEU A 214 -27.82 8.42 4.58
N LEU A 215 -27.02 9.46 4.75
CA LEU A 215 -26.49 9.87 6.05
C LEU A 215 -27.57 10.64 6.84
N GLY A 216 -28.25 11.57 6.19
CA GLY A 216 -29.28 12.39 6.83
C GLY A 216 -29.73 13.60 6.01
N TYR A 217 -30.59 14.39 6.64
CA TYR A 217 -31.24 15.56 6.03
C TYR A 217 -30.83 16.87 6.70
N PHE A 218 -30.46 17.87 5.88
CA PHE A 218 -30.45 19.27 6.28
C PHE A 218 -31.84 19.86 6.06
N THR A 219 -32.35 20.62 7.03
CA THR A 219 -33.70 21.20 6.95
C THR A 219 -33.73 22.42 6.03
N ASP A 220 -32.73 23.30 6.14
CA ASP A 220 -32.59 24.57 5.42
C ASP A 220 -31.11 25.02 5.42
N ASN A 221 -30.82 26.17 4.80
CA ASN A 221 -29.51 26.79 4.77
C ASN A 221 -29.54 28.25 5.28
N GLU A 222 -28.64 28.59 6.21
CA GLU A 222 -28.29 29.96 6.60
C GLU A 222 -29.46 30.90 6.94
N LEU A 223 -30.54 30.37 7.53
CA LEU A 223 -31.69 31.19 7.96
C LEU A 223 -31.26 32.33 8.91
N ARG A 224 -31.93 33.49 8.82
CA ARG A 224 -31.69 34.61 9.74
C ARG A 224 -32.32 34.31 11.10
N TRP A 225 -31.51 34.24 12.14
CA TRP A 225 -31.94 34.01 13.53
C TRP A 225 -31.74 35.21 14.45
N SER A 226 -30.90 36.15 14.04
CA SER A 226 -30.56 37.37 14.79
C SER A 226 -30.34 38.52 13.80
N PRO A 227 -30.29 39.78 14.27
CA PRO A 227 -29.85 40.89 13.45
C PRO A 227 -28.49 40.62 12.80
N ASP A 228 -28.39 40.88 11.50
CA ASP A 228 -27.17 40.71 10.70
C ASP A 228 -27.16 41.69 9.51
N TRP A 229 -26.32 41.43 8.51
CA TRP A 229 -26.16 42.29 7.32
C TRP A 229 -27.41 42.35 6.43
N ARG A 230 -28.36 41.42 6.59
CA ARG A 230 -29.61 41.34 5.82
C ARG A 230 -30.70 42.21 6.45
N SER A 231 -30.78 42.22 7.78
CA SER A 231 -31.73 43.06 8.51
C SER A 231 -31.26 43.35 9.95
N SER A 232 -31.46 44.58 10.41
CA SER A 232 -31.25 44.97 11.81
C SER A 232 -32.36 44.51 12.76
N ASN A 233 -33.47 43.99 12.23
CA ASN A 233 -34.60 43.54 13.04
C ASN A 233 -34.28 42.24 13.78
N HIS A 234 -34.81 42.10 14.99
CA HIS A 234 -34.94 40.80 15.64
C HIS A 234 -36.16 40.06 15.09
N ILE A 235 -36.17 38.73 15.20
CA ILE A 235 -37.33 37.89 14.84
C ILE A 235 -38.62 38.35 15.52
N PHE A 236 -38.53 38.80 16.77
CA PHE A 236 -39.65 39.40 17.48
C PHE A 236 -40.26 40.61 16.75
N ASP A 237 -39.42 41.47 16.18
CA ASP A 237 -39.85 42.68 15.48
C ASP A 237 -40.55 42.29 14.16
N ASP A 238 -40.01 41.29 13.46
CA ASP A 238 -40.61 40.78 12.23
C ASP A 238 -41.99 40.15 12.49
N TYR A 239 -42.13 39.35 13.55
CA TYR A 239 -43.39 38.71 13.94
C TYR A 239 -44.43 39.70 14.47
N LEU A 240 -43.99 40.78 15.12
CA LEU A 240 -44.88 41.87 15.50
C LEU A 240 -45.41 42.63 14.27
N SER A 241 -44.59 42.74 13.21
CA SER A 241 -44.98 43.44 11.98
C SER A 241 -46.01 42.69 11.13
N LEU A 242 -46.26 41.41 11.43
CA LEU A 242 -47.26 40.60 10.73
C LEU A 242 -48.68 41.20 10.86
N GLU A 243 -49.56 40.78 9.95
CA GLU A 243 -50.98 41.15 9.97
C GLU A 243 -51.65 40.77 11.29
N ARG A 244 -52.69 41.52 11.69
CA ARG A 244 -53.39 41.36 12.99
C ARG A 244 -53.73 39.90 13.32
N ASP A 245 -54.23 39.17 12.33
CA ASP A 245 -54.72 37.80 12.50
C ASP A 245 -53.67 36.73 12.19
N ALA A 246 -52.44 37.11 11.87
CA ALA A 246 -51.36 36.16 11.58
C ALA A 246 -51.10 35.24 12.79
N PRO A 247 -51.01 33.91 12.59
CA PRO A 247 -50.73 32.96 13.66
C PRO A 247 -49.48 33.31 14.46
N GLY A 248 -48.41 33.74 13.80
CA GLY A 248 -47.16 34.15 14.44
C GLY A 248 -47.32 35.37 15.36
N LYS A 249 -48.08 36.38 14.97
CA LYS A 249 -48.36 37.56 15.81
C LYS A 249 -49.19 37.19 17.02
N ARG A 250 -50.20 36.32 16.85
CA ARG A 250 -50.98 35.78 17.96
C ARG A 250 -50.14 34.95 18.91
N ALA A 251 -49.18 34.17 18.40
CA ALA A 251 -48.22 33.44 19.23
C ALA A 251 -47.30 34.38 20.03
N LEU A 252 -46.85 35.48 19.43
CA LEU A 252 -46.09 36.52 20.11
C LEU A 252 -46.88 37.15 21.26
N VAL A 253 -48.13 37.57 21.00
CA VAL A 253 -48.99 38.15 22.04
C VAL A 253 -49.26 37.15 23.16
N LYS A 254 -49.51 35.88 22.83
CA LYS A 254 -49.68 34.80 23.82
C LYS A 254 -48.42 34.60 24.67
N PHE A 255 -47.23 34.63 24.06
CA PHE A 255 -45.97 34.55 24.80
C PHE A 255 -45.83 35.70 25.80
N LEU A 256 -46.18 36.93 25.41
CA LEU A 256 -46.16 38.09 26.31
C LEU A 256 -47.20 37.97 27.42
N GLU A 257 -48.40 37.46 27.11
CA GLU A 257 -49.44 37.18 28.10
C GLU A 257 -48.97 36.16 29.15
N GLU A 258 -48.34 35.06 28.71
CA GLU A 258 -47.79 34.04 29.61
C GLU A 258 -46.63 34.57 30.45
N LYS A 259 -45.74 35.38 29.85
CA LYS A 259 -44.57 35.95 30.54
C LYS A 259 -44.94 36.98 31.60
N TYR A 260 -45.87 37.87 31.29
CA TYR A 260 -46.23 38.99 32.16
C TYR A 260 -47.44 38.74 33.05
N VAL A 261 -48.27 37.75 32.71
CA VAL A 261 -49.50 37.31 33.41
C VAL A 261 -50.64 38.35 33.37
N THR A 262 -50.35 39.64 33.50
CA THR A 262 -51.32 40.74 33.43
C THR A 262 -50.83 41.87 32.51
N ILE A 263 -51.76 42.56 31.83
CA ILE A 263 -51.41 43.67 30.94
C ILE A 263 -50.76 44.84 31.70
N ASP A 264 -51.13 45.04 32.97
CA ASP A 264 -50.52 46.06 33.84
C ASP A 264 -49.03 45.77 34.11
N SER A 265 -48.65 44.50 34.24
CA SER A 265 -47.26 44.07 34.42
C SER A 265 -46.42 44.38 33.17
N LEU A 266 -46.97 44.11 31.97
CA LEU A 266 -46.35 44.49 30.71
C LEU A 266 -46.26 46.01 30.57
N ASN A 267 -47.35 46.75 30.79
CA ASN A 267 -47.38 48.21 30.71
C ASN A 267 -46.35 48.86 31.62
N ALA A 268 -46.18 48.36 32.85
CA ALA A 268 -45.18 48.86 33.78
C ALA A 268 -43.74 48.62 33.29
N LYS A 269 -43.50 47.53 32.56
CA LYS A 269 -42.19 47.19 32.00
C LYS A 269 -41.91 47.87 30.66
N TRP A 270 -42.93 48.09 29.86
CA TRP A 270 -42.83 48.68 28.52
C TRP A 270 -43.03 50.19 28.51
N GLY A 271 -43.54 50.79 29.59
CA GLY A 271 -43.87 52.21 29.64
C GLY A 271 -45.09 52.56 28.78
N THR A 272 -46.01 51.61 28.61
CA THR A 272 -47.19 51.69 27.74
C THR A 272 -48.49 51.76 28.54
N ALA A 273 -49.64 51.90 27.87
CA ALA A 273 -50.96 52.00 28.49
C ALA A 273 -52.03 51.18 27.73
N PHE A 274 -51.69 49.95 27.34
CA PHE A 274 -52.62 49.03 26.70
C PHE A 274 -53.72 48.58 27.66
N ARG A 275 -54.95 48.43 27.17
CA ARG A 275 -56.12 48.01 27.95
C ARG A 275 -56.19 46.49 28.10
N SER A 276 -55.63 45.76 27.15
CA SER A 276 -55.59 44.30 27.14
C SER A 276 -54.41 43.81 26.29
N PHE A 277 -54.06 42.53 26.39
CA PHE A 277 -53.05 41.93 25.49
C PHE A 277 -53.53 41.93 24.03
N GLU A 278 -54.84 41.94 23.76
CA GLU A 278 -55.40 42.01 22.40
C GLU A 278 -55.00 43.32 21.69
N ASP A 279 -54.79 44.41 22.44
CA ASP A 279 -54.34 45.71 21.89
C ASP A 279 -52.96 45.58 21.21
N LEU A 280 -52.15 44.59 21.58
CA LEU A 280 -50.84 44.33 20.98
C LEU A 280 -50.93 43.75 19.56
N LEU A 281 -52.10 43.26 19.13
CA LEU A 281 -52.28 42.78 17.75
C LEU A 281 -52.35 43.94 16.74
N ASP A 282 -52.67 45.15 17.21
CA ASP A 282 -52.84 46.35 16.37
C ASP A 282 -51.60 47.25 16.36
N ILE A 283 -50.55 46.91 17.10
CA ILE A 283 -49.30 47.69 17.09
C ILE A 283 -48.31 47.11 16.08
N TYR A 284 -47.56 48.02 15.45
CA TYR A 284 -46.51 47.73 14.47
C TYR A 284 -45.19 48.43 14.82
N GLU A 285 -45.17 49.23 15.88
CA GLU A 285 -43.99 49.94 16.39
C GLU A 285 -43.79 49.61 17.87
N LEU A 286 -42.52 49.41 18.26
CA LEU A 286 -42.14 49.06 19.63
C LEU A 286 -41.68 50.26 20.45
N PRO A 287 -41.99 50.28 21.77
CA PRO A 287 -41.41 51.26 22.68
C PRO A 287 -39.89 51.05 22.79
N GLN A 288 -39.09 52.11 22.91
CA GLN A 288 -37.64 51.99 23.04
C GLN A 288 -37.22 51.74 24.51
N VAL A 289 -37.37 50.50 24.98
CA VAL A 289 -37.13 50.12 26.39
C VAL A 289 -36.24 48.88 26.51
N LYS A 290 -35.38 48.86 27.54
CA LYS A 290 -34.42 47.77 27.78
C LYS A 290 -35.07 46.42 28.10
N SER A 291 -36.29 46.42 28.62
CA SER A 291 -37.07 45.19 28.92
C SER A 291 -37.33 44.36 27.66
N LEU A 292 -37.39 44.98 26.48
CA LEU A 292 -37.61 44.28 25.22
C LEU A 292 -36.50 43.31 24.84
N ASP A 293 -35.26 43.52 25.26
CA ASP A 293 -34.16 42.60 24.91
C ASP A 293 -34.45 41.19 25.45
N SER A 294 -35.01 41.09 26.66
CA SER A 294 -35.42 39.82 27.26
C SER A 294 -36.66 39.23 26.59
N ASP A 295 -37.57 40.06 26.10
CA ASP A 295 -38.77 39.62 25.36
C ASP A 295 -38.39 39.09 23.98
N ARG A 296 -37.49 39.78 23.29
CA ARG A 296 -36.91 39.40 21.99
C ARG A 296 -36.22 38.04 22.05
N LEU A 297 -35.32 37.84 23.02
CA LEU A 297 -34.63 36.56 23.20
C LEU A 297 -35.60 35.44 23.61
N GLY A 298 -36.50 35.71 24.56
CA GLY A 298 -37.47 34.71 25.01
C GLY A 298 -38.38 34.22 23.87
N PHE A 299 -38.89 35.14 23.04
CA PHE A 299 -39.73 34.79 21.90
C PHE A 299 -38.93 34.14 20.77
N LEU A 300 -37.67 34.53 20.56
CA LEU A 300 -36.77 33.84 19.61
C LEU A 300 -36.70 32.33 19.92
N GLY A 301 -36.61 31.95 21.19
CA GLY A 301 -36.67 30.54 21.61
C GLY A 301 -38.01 29.87 21.27
N VAL A 302 -39.13 30.58 21.42
CA VAL A 302 -40.46 30.08 21.06
C VAL A 302 -40.58 29.81 19.55
N VAL A 303 -40.11 30.76 18.73
CA VAL A 303 -40.10 30.65 17.26
C VAL A 303 -39.16 29.52 16.81
N ALA A 304 -37.94 29.46 17.34
CA ALA A 304 -36.96 28.43 17.01
C ALA A 304 -37.47 27.03 17.36
N LYS A 305 -38.05 26.85 18.57
CA LYS A 305 -38.62 25.58 18.98
C LYS A 305 -39.73 25.12 18.03
N ARG A 306 -40.59 26.05 17.59
CA ARG A 306 -41.66 25.75 16.65
C ARG A 306 -41.11 25.31 15.28
N TYR A 307 -40.10 26.01 14.75
CA TYR A 307 -39.42 25.62 13.52
C TYR A 307 -38.87 24.19 13.61
N PHE A 308 -38.03 23.92 14.62
CA PHE A 308 -37.39 22.61 14.75
C PHE A 308 -38.40 21.49 14.96
N GLN A 309 -39.46 21.73 15.76
CA GLN A 309 -40.50 20.75 15.96
C GLN A 309 -41.23 20.39 14.66
N VAL A 310 -41.67 21.38 13.87
CA VAL A 310 -42.40 21.14 12.62
C VAL A 310 -41.53 20.38 11.62
N CYS A 311 -40.27 20.80 11.45
CA CYS A 311 -39.33 20.11 10.57
C CYS A 311 -39.06 18.67 11.03
N HIS A 312 -38.76 18.46 12.31
CA HIS A 312 -38.53 17.14 12.90
C HIS A 312 -39.73 16.21 12.71
N ASP A 313 -40.93 16.67 13.10
CA ASP A 313 -42.14 15.85 13.06
C ASP A 313 -42.52 15.48 11.62
N ALA A 314 -42.29 16.39 10.66
CA ALA A 314 -42.50 16.10 9.24
C ALA A 314 -41.50 15.06 8.70
N ILE A 315 -40.20 15.21 9.03
CA ILE A 315 -39.16 14.26 8.58
C ILE A 315 -39.38 12.89 9.21
N LYS A 316 -39.45 12.79 10.55
CA LYS A 316 -39.56 11.49 11.26
C LYS A 316 -40.87 10.75 10.96
N ARG A 317 -41.92 11.45 10.50
CA ARG A 317 -43.16 10.82 10.01
C ARG A 317 -42.94 10.00 8.74
N HIS A 318 -42.07 10.47 7.84
CA HIS A 318 -41.80 9.83 6.55
C HIS A 318 -40.53 8.98 6.55
N ASP A 319 -39.60 9.29 7.45
CA ASP A 319 -38.31 8.62 7.60
C ASP A 319 -37.87 8.61 9.08
N PRO A 320 -38.17 7.52 9.81
CA PRO A 320 -37.79 7.40 11.21
C PRO A 320 -36.31 7.02 11.41
N ASN A 321 -35.60 6.60 10.35
CA ASN A 321 -34.30 5.93 10.46
C ASN A 321 -33.12 6.91 10.37
N HIS A 322 -33.21 7.94 9.53
CA HIS A 322 -32.07 8.80 9.20
C HIS A 322 -31.89 10.02 10.11
N LEU A 323 -30.66 10.54 10.13
CA LEU A 323 -30.26 11.68 10.94
C LEU A 323 -30.90 12.99 10.46
N ILE A 324 -31.24 13.87 11.40
CA ILE A 324 -31.59 15.27 11.13
C ILE A 324 -30.38 16.13 11.51
N LEU A 325 -29.78 16.76 10.49
CA LEU A 325 -28.46 17.38 10.55
C LEU A 325 -28.50 18.89 10.84
N GLY A 326 -29.70 19.47 10.98
CA GLY A 326 -29.89 20.89 11.28
C GLY A 326 -30.07 21.78 10.06
N CYS A 327 -29.99 23.09 10.27
CA CYS A 327 -30.33 24.15 9.29
C CYS A 327 -29.14 25.00 8.84
N ARG A 328 -27.92 24.42 8.86
CA ARG A 328 -26.64 24.99 8.39
C ARG A 328 -26.47 26.45 8.79
N PHE A 329 -26.24 26.69 10.10
CA PHE A 329 -26.17 28.04 10.62
C PHE A 329 -25.03 28.85 9.96
N ALA A 330 -25.35 30.05 9.48
CA ALA A 330 -24.36 31.03 9.05
C ALA A 330 -23.64 31.57 10.28
N PHE A 331 -22.48 30.99 10.63
CA PHE A 331 -21.71 31.32 11.83
C PHE A 331 -22.45 31.01 13.15
N GLN A 332 -22.20 31.79 14.22
CA GLN A 332 -22.65 31.53 15.58
C GLN A 332 -24.17 31.74 15.75
N PRO A 333 -24.96 30.68 16.00
CA PRO A 333 -26.37 30.82 16.32
C PRO A 333 -26.58 31.38 17.75
N PRO A 334 -27.69 32.10 18.01
CA PRO A 334 -28.05 32.53 19.36
C PRO A 334 -28.28 31.34 20.31
N ASP A 335 -27.91 31.51 21.59
CA ASP A 335 -28.06 30.48 22.63
C ASP A 335 -29.51 29.97 22.76
N GLU A 336 -30.51 30.85 22.56
CA GLU A 336 -31.93 30.51 22.60
C GLU A 336 -32.35 29.57 21.46
N VAL A 337 -31.74 29.72 20.28
CA VAL A 337 -31.98 28.85 19.13
C VAL A 337 -31.36 27.48 19.38
N LEU A 338 -30.11 27.45 19.88
CA LEU A 338 -29.41 26.22 20.25
C LEU A 338 -30.15 25.42 21.33
N LYS A 339 -30.64 26.08 22.38
CA LYS A 339 -31.44 25.41 23.42
C LYS A 339 -32.75 24.85 22.88
N SER A 340 -33.30 25.48 21.85
CA SER A 340 -34.60 25.12 21.27
C SER A 340 -34.52 23.96 20.28
N CYS A 341 -33.34 23.63 19.77
CA CYS A 341 -33.15 22.50 18.85
C CYS A 341 -32.92 21.15 19.56
N ILE A 342 -32.61 21.17 20.87
CA ILE A 342 -32.36 19.96 21.67
C ILE A 342 -33.59 19.04 21.63
N GLY A 343 -33.37 17.78 21.24
CA GLY A 343 -34.41 16.77 21.09
C GLY A 343 -35.08 16.73 19.72
N PHE A 344 -34.73 17.65 18.80
CA PHE A 344 -35.22 17.66 17.42
C PHE A 344 -34.13 17.40 16.38
N LEU A 345 -32.85 17.64 16.74
CA LEU A 345 -31.70 17.41 15.88
C LEU A 345 -30.83 16.28 16.43
N ASP A 346 -30.26 15.49 15.52
CA ASP A 346 -29.25 14.48 15.85
C ASP A 346 -27.83 15.07 15.78
N VAL A 347 -27.60 16.01 14.86
CA VAL A 347 -26.32 16.72 14.65
C VAL A 347 -26.61 18.21 14.42
N ILE A 348 -25.71 19.08 14.88
CA ILE A 348 -25.77 20.52 14.59
C ILE A 348 -24.84 20.85 13.41
N SER A 349 -25.39 21.45 12.36
CA SER A 349 -24.63 21.92 11.19
C SER A 349 -24.30 23.42 11.25
N ILE A 350 -23.06 23.79 10.91
CA ILE A 350 -22.58 25.18 10.87
C ILE A 350 -21.71 25.45 9.64
N ASN A 351 -21.81 26.63 9.06
CA ASN A 351 -20.98 27.11 7.96
C ASN A 351 -19.94 28.13 8.49
N ASN A 352 -18.70 28.06 7.98
CA ASN A 352 -17.66 29.04 8.28
C ASN A 352 -16.64 29.16 7.15
N TYR A 353 -16.39 30.39 6.70
CA TYR A 353 -15.49 30.73 5.60
C TYR A 353 -14.29 31.55 6.06
N ASP A 354 -13.93 31.49 7.34
CA ASP A 354 -12.72 32.10 7.87
C ASP A 354 -11.49 31.22 7.58
N PHE A 355 -10.28 31.78 7.72
CA PHE A 355 -9.04 30.99 7.57
C PHE A 355 -8.82 29.96 8.69
N GLU A 356 -9.49 30.14 9.82
CA GLU A 356 -9.37 29.31 11.00
C GLU A 356 -10.74 28.77 11.39
N PRO A 357 -10.86 27.48 11.78
CA PRO A 357 -12.13 26.94 12.22
C PRO A 357 -12.60 27.64 13.50
N PRO A 358 -13.92 27.85 13.69
CA PRO A 358 -14.44 28.66 14.78
C PRO A 358 -14.49 27.86 16.10
N LEU A 359 -13.36 27.33 16.56
CA LEU A 359 -13.26 26.33 17.64
C LEU A 359 -13.94 26.78 18.95
N GLU A 360 -13.87 28.07 19.30
CA GLU A 360 -14.57 28.60 20.49
C GLU A 360 -16.10 28.54 20.34
N VAL A 361 -16.61 28.82 19.14
CA VAL A 361 -18.04 28.72 18.82
C VAL A 361 -18.47 27.25 18.87
N LEU A 362 -17.71 26.35 18.25
CA LEU A 362 -18.02 24.92 18.26
C LEU A 362 -18.04 24.36 19.69
N ARG A 363 -17.06 24.74 20.52
CA ARG A 363 -17.02 24.38 21.94
C ARG A 363 -18.22 24.90 22.71
N ARG A 364 -18.63 26.15 22.44
CA ARG A 364 -19.83 26.77 23.05
C ARG A 364 -21.08 25.98 22.68
N ILE A 365 -21.28 25.67 21.40
CA ILE A 365 -22.40 24.88 20.89
C ILE A 365 -22.47 23.52 21.58
N ASN A 366 -21.36 22.77 21.59
CA ASN A 366 -21.34 21.45 22.21
C ASN A 366 -21.59 21.54 23.73
N SER A 367 -21.01 22.53 24.43
CA SER A 367 -21.23 22.70 25.87
C SER A 367 -22.69 23.03 26.25
N LEU A 368 -23.42 23.70 25.36
CA LEU A 368 -24.82 24.06 25.59
C LEU A 368 -25.81 22.95 25.23
N THR A 369 -25.44 22.07 24.30
CA THR A 369 -26.38 21.11 23.69
C THR A 369 -26.03 19.64 23.94
N ASP A 370 -24.75 19.34 24.25
CA ASP A 370 -24.13 18.00 24.22
C ASP A 370 -24.36 17.25 22.90
N LEU A 371 -24.66 17.94 21.80
CA LEU A 371 -24.82 17.32 20.48
C LEU A 371 -23.50 17.34 19.69
N PRO A 372 -23.28 16.36 18.79
CA PRO A 372 -22.19 16.42 17.83
C PRO A 372 -22.44 17.52 16.79
N ILE A 373 -21.36 17.96 16.15
CA ILE A 373 -21.35 19.08 15.21
C ILE A 373 -20.74 18.64 13.88
N ILE A 374 -21.29 19.13 12.78
CA ILE A 374 -20.74 18.98 11.43
C ILE A 374 -20.51 20.37 10.82
N LEU A 375 -19.31 20.62 10.28
CA LEU A 375 -19.01 21.87 9.60
C LEU A 375 -19.35 21.73 8.12
N THR A 376 -20.43 22.37 7.67
CA THR A 376 -21.07 22.02 6.41
C THR A 376 -20.64 22.83 5.22
N GLU A 377 -19.93 23.93 5.43
CA GLU A 377 -19.29 24.72 4.38
C GLU A 377 -18.04 25.39 4.92
N PHE A 378 -16.92 25.19 4.21
CA PHE A 378 -15.73 26.01 4.24
C PHE A 378 -15.06 25.92 2.88
N SER A 379 -14.30 26.96 2.54
CA SER A 379 -13.58 27.04 1.28
C SER A 379 -12.51 28.12 1.33
N PHE A 380 -11.55 28.01 0.42
CA PHE A 380 -10.51 29.02 0.23
C PHE A 380 -10.39 29.32 -1.25
N LYS A 381 -10.13 30.59 -1.59
CA LYS A 381 -9.94 31.07 -2.96
C LYS A 381 -8.48 31.45 -3.14
N ALA A 382 -7.90 31.21 -4.31
CA ALA A 382 -6.54 31.68 -4.61
C ALA A 382 -6.49 32.62 -5.83
N MET A 383 -5.68 33.67 -5.74
CA MET A 383 -5.57 34.70 -6.77
C MET A 383 -4.81 34.23 -8.03
N ASP A 384 -4.00 33.17 -7.93
CA ASP A 384 -3.29 32.55 -9.06
C ASP A 384 -4.17 31.57 -9.88
N SER A 385 -5.44 31.41 -9.53
CA SER A 385 -6.42 30.58 -10.26
C SER A 385 -6.81 31.13 -11.65
N GLY A 386 -6.62 32.43 -11.87
CA GLY A 386 -7.10 33.14 -13.06
C GLY A 386 -8.58 33.56 -12.99
N LEU A 387 -9.29 33.22 -11.90
CA LEU A 387 -10.65 33.70 -11.63
C LEU A 387 -10.64 35.08 -10.98
N PRO A 388 -11.70 35.90 -11.17
CA PRO A 388 -11.74 37.24 -10.59
C PRO A 388 -11.73 37.24 -9.05
N ASN A 389 -12.39 36.26 -8.42
CA ASN A 389 -12.51 36.16 -6.95
C ASN A 389 -13.02 37.46 -6.29
N THR A 390 -13.91 38.20 -6.98
CA THR A 390 -14.37 39.53 -6.54
C THR A 390 -15.64 39.47 -5.70
N LYS A 391 -16.40 38.37 -5.78
CA LYS A 391 -17.62 38.13 -5.00
C LYS A 391 -17.65 36.68 -4.51
N GLY A 392 -18.06 36.52 -3.25
CA GLY A 392 -18.20 35.24 -2.56
C GLY A 392 -17.61 35.26 -1.15
N ALA A 393 -18.07 34.35 -0.29
CA ALA A 393 -17.58 34.20 1.09
C ALA A 393 -16.06 33.93 1.20
N GLY A 394 -15.46 34.31 2.32
CA GLY A 394 -14.03 34.09 2.59
C GLY A 394 -13.07 35.04 1.86
N ILE A 395 -11.87 35.17 2.40
CA ILE A 395 -10.83 36.07 1.91
C ILE A 395 -9.91 35.32 0.92
N PRO A 396 -9.59 35.88 -0.26
CA PRO A 396 -8.65 35.25 -1.19
C PRO A 396 -7.22 35.15 -0.62
N LEU A 397 -6.62 33.98 -0.83
CA LEU A 397 -5.20 33.68 -0.62
C LEU A 397 -4.38 34.03 -1.86
N GLU A 398 -3.06 34.12 -1.70
CA GLU A 398 -2.18 34.45 -2.83
C GLU A 398 -2.06 33.30 -3.82
N THR A 399 -1.86 32.07 -3.34
CA THR A 399 -1.54 30.93 -4.20
C THR A 399 -2.35 29.66 -3.93
N GLN A 400 -2.43 28.78 -4.94
CA GLN A 400 -2.97 27.42 -4.78
C GLN A 400 -2.23 26.60 -3.72
N LYS A 401 -0.95 26.91 -3.46
CA LYS A 401 -0.17 26.28 -2.39
C LYS A 401 -0.69 26.70 -1.01
N ASP A 402 -0.99 27.98 -0.82
CA ASP A 402 -1.59 28.48 0.42
C ASP A 402 -2.98 27.87 0.60
N ARG A 403 -3.75 27.75 -0.48
CA ARG A 403 -5.08 27.10 -0.49
C ARG A 403 -5.02 25.67 0.03
N ALA A 404 -4.03 24.89 -0.41
CA ALA A 404 -3.80 23.52 0.08
C ALA A 404 -3.37 23.49 1.56
N TYR A 405 -2.44 24.37 1.95
CA TYR A 405 -1.99 24.48 3.35
C TYR A 405 -3.15 24.81 4.31
N HIS A 406 -3.98 25.79 3.95
CA HIS A 406 -5.13 26.19 4.75
C HIS A 406 -6.19 25.08 4.81
N TYR A 407 -6.41 24.32 3.73
CA TYR A 407 -7.26 23.11 3.80
C TYR A 407 -6.76 22.12 4.85
N GLU A 408 -5.49 21.73 4.77
CA GLU A 408 -4.89 20.76 5.69
C GLU A 408 -5.00 21.22 7.14
N GLU A 409 -4.60 22.46 7.43
CA GLU A 409 -4.61 22.99 8.80
C GLU A 409 -6.01 23.21 9.35
N TYR A 410 -6.95 23.66 8.52
CA TYR A 410 -8.34 23.86 8.93
C TYR A 410 -8.98 22.53 9.31
N VAL A 411 -8.88 21.52 8.44
CA VAL A 411 -9.43 20.18 8.72
C VAL A 411 -8.74 19.56 9.93
N ARG A 412 -7.40 19.63 10.03
CA ARG A 412 -6.64 19.07 11.17
C ARG A 412 -7.12 19.63 12.50
N LYS A 413 -7.26 20.95 12.60
CA LYS A 413 -7.75 21.62 13.82
C LYS A 413 -9.20 21.25 14.13
N LEU A 414 -10.02 21.16 13.10
CA LEU A 414 -11.44 20.85 13.23
C LEU A 414 -11.67 19.42 13.76
N VAL A 415 -11.04 18.40 13.16
CA VAL A 415 -11.21 17.01 13.59
C VAL A 415 -10.49 16.69 14.90
N SER A 416 -9.60 17.58 15.37
CA SER A 416 -9.00 17.47 16.70
C SER A 416 -9.98 17.77 17.84
N GLU A 417 -11.20 18.23 17.55
CA GLU A 417 -12.25 18.43 18.55
C GLU A 417 -13.14 17.18 18.68
N PRO A 418 -13.37 16.64 19.89
CA PRO A 418 -13.99 15.32 20.11
C PRO A 418 -15.50 15.26 19.82
N TYR A 419 -16.10 16.37 19.40
CA TYR A 419 -17.52 16.49 19.09
C TYR A 419 -17.76 16.88 17.63
N VAL A 420 -16.72 16.99 16.80
CA VAL A 420 -16.87 17.29 15.37
C VAL A 420 -16.86 16.02 14.55
N VAL A 421 -18.02 15.63 14.02
CA VAL A 421 -18.24 14.34 13.33
C VAL A 421 -18.18 14.42 11.80
N GLY A 422 -17.84 15.59 11.26
CA GLY A 422 -17.71 15.76 9.81
C GLY A 422 -17.39 17.19 9.39
N TYR A 423 -16.99 17.30 8.12
CA TYR A 423 -16.73 18.56 7.44
C TYR A 423 -17.00 18.43 5.94
N HIS A 424 -17.67 19.42 5.36
CA HIS A 424 -18.02 19.44 3.93
C HIS A 424 -17.38 20.66 3.26
N TRP A 425 -16.63 20.40 2.19
CA TRP A 425 -16.02 21.43 1.35
C TRP A 425 -17.07 22.06 0.43
N PHE A 426 -17.10 23.39 0.35
CA PHE A 426 -17.87 24.12 -0.64
C PHE A 426 -16.89 24.66 -1.70
N GLU A 427 -16.79 24.10 -2.90
CA GLU A 427 -17.66 23.10 -3.52
C GLU A 427 -16.89 22.27 -4.55
N TYR A 428 -17.60 21.42 -5.31
CA TYR A 428 -16.97 20.49 -6.26
C TYR A 428 -16.20 21.17 -7.39
N ALA A 429 -16.83 22.10 -8.11
CA ALA A 429 -16.28 22.78 -9.28
C ALA A 429 -16.15 24.29 -9.04
N ASP A 430 -15.23 24.95 -9.73
CA ASP A 430 -15.10 26.40 -9.68
C ASP A 430 -16.35 27.09 -10.25
N GLU A 431 -16.67 28.26 -9.69
CA GLU A 431 -17.77 29.09 -10.19
C GLU A 431 -17.41 29.77 -11.53
N PRO A 432 -18.40 30.18 -12.34
CA PRO A 432 -18.18 30.92 -13.57
C PRO A 432 -17.48 32.27 -13.32
N ALA A 433 -16.48 32.60 -14.13
CA ALA A 433 -15.79 33.90 -14.05
C ALA A 433 -16.76 35.08 -14.22
N GLU A 434 -17.84 34.89 -14.97
CA GLU A 434 -18.88 35.88 -15.24
C GLU A 434 -19.93 36.01 -14.13
N GLY A 435 -19.85 35.19 -13.07
CA GLY A 435 -20.74 35.22 -11.93
C GLY A 435 -21.92 34.25 -12.01
N ARG A 436 -22.24 33.56 -10.90
CA ARG A 436 -23.51 32.81 -10.73
C ARG A 436 -24.70 33.75 -10.47
N PHE A 437 -25.86 33.22 -10.07
CA PHE A 437 -27.11 33.99 -9.97
C PHE A 437 -27.08 35.23 -9.04
N ASP A 438 -26.21 35.25 -8.03
CA ASP A 438 -25.94 36.39 -7.13
C ASP A 438 -24.62 37.15 -7.46
N GLY A 439 -23.92 36.67 -8.48
CA GLY A 439 -22.69 37.23 -9.01
C GLY A 439 -21.40 36.69 -8.38
N GLU A 440 -21.43 35.65 -7.54
CA GLU A 440 -20.20 35.00 -7.07
C GLU A 440 -19.41 34.35 -8.21
N ASN A 441 -18.08 34.51 -8.18
CA ASN A 441 -17.15 34.16 -9.26
C ASN A 441 -15.80 33.64 -8.71
N SER A 442 -15.90 32.70 -7.79
CA SER A 442 -14.84 32.26 -6.89
C SER A 442 -14.19 30.93 -7.28
N ASN A 443 -12.90 30.83 -6.94
CA ASN A 443 -12.11 29.62 -7.04
C ASN A 443 -12.34 28.67 -5.85
N TYR A 444 -13.54 28.11 -5.75
CA TYR A 444 -13.89 27.15 -4.69
C TYR A 444 -13.70 25.69 -5.08
N GLY A 445 -13.64 25.36 -6.35
CA GLY A 445 -13.68 23.99 -6.84
C GLY A 445 -12.50 23.13 -6.40
N LEU A 446 -12.76 21.84 -6.18
CA LEU A 446 -11.71 20.81 -6.25
C LEU A 446 -11.22 20.61 -7.69
N VAL A 447 -12.09 20.92 -8.66
CA VAL A 447 -11.80 20.97 -10.09
C VAL A 447 -12.08 22.36 -10.65
N ASN A 448 -11.38 22.73 -11.71
CA ASN A 448 -11.66 23.96 -12.45
C ASN A 448 -12.89 23.82 -13.36
N ILE A 449 -13.25 24.90 -14.07
CA ILE A 449 -14.40 24.92 -14.98
C ILE A 449 -14.32 23.90 -16.13
N ASN A 450 -13.13 23.38 -16.43
CA ASN A 450 -12.88 22.34 -17.44
C ASN A 450 -12.82 20.93 -16.86
N ASP A 451 -13.19 20.75 -15.59
CA ASP A 451 -13.16 19.48 -14.85
C ASP A 451 -11.75 18.93 -14.57
N GLU A 452 -10.73 19.80 -14.62
CA GLU A 452 -9.35 19.44 -14.28
C GLU A 452 -9.11 19.65 -12.78
N PRO A 453 -8.58 18.65 -12.05
CA PRO A 453 -8.30 18.80 -10.61
C PRO A 453 -7.26 19.88 -10.31
N TRP A 454 -7.50 20.64 -9.24
CA TRP A 454 -6.47 21.50 -8.64
C TRP A 454 -5.47 20.63 -7.87
N THR A 455 -4.47 20.05 -8.56
CA THR A 455 -3.57 19.01 -8.04
C THR A 455 -3.00 19.31 -6.66
N MET A 456 -2.52 20.54 -6.40
CA MET A 456 -1.99 20.90 -5.07
C MET A 456 -3.05 20.78 -3.97
N LEU A 457 -4.27 21.29 -4.20
CA LEU A 457 -5.37 21.22 -3.25
C LEU A 457 -5.81 19.78 -3.02
N VAL A 458 -6.05 19.01 -4.08
CA VAL A 458 -6.55 17.63 -3.93
C VAL A 458 -5.52 16.69 -3.33
N THR A 459 -4.22 16.93 -3.54
CA THR A 459 -3.14 16.20 -2.86
C THR A 459 -3.17 16.50 -1.35
N GLY A 460 -3.20 17.78 -0.95
CA GLY A 460 -3.27 18.12 0.47
C GLY A 460 -4.55 17.64 1.15
N ALA A 461 -5.70 17.76 0.46
CA ALA A 461 -6.98 17.25 0.93
C ALA A 461 -6.95 15.73 1.13
N THR A 462 -6.38 14.99 0.16
CA THR A 462 -6.22 13.53 0.28
C THR A 462 -5.45 13.17 1.56
N SER A 463 -4.31 13.82 1.79
CA SER A 463 -3.45 13.54 2.92
C SER A 463 -4.17 13.68 4.26
N ILE A 464 -4.83 14.82 4.48
CA ILE A 464 -5.53 15.04 5.75
C ILE A 464 -6.82 14.20 5.87
N ASN A 465 -7.53 13.96 4.76
CA ASN A 465 -8.73 13.12 4.76
C ASN A 465 -8.44 11.66 5.14
N LEU A 466 -7.24 11.15 4.82
CA LEU A 466 -6.82 9.81 5.23
C LEU A 466 -6.41 9.74 6.70
N LEU A 467 -6.07 10.87 7.32
CA LEU A 467 -5.68 10.99 8.73
C LEU A 467 -6.81 11.42 9.66
N ALA A 468 -7.91 11.93 9.12
CA ALA A 468 -8.97 12.58 9.89
C ALA A 468 -9.46 11.72 11.07
N GLU A 469 -9.74 10.44 10.84
CA GLU A 469 -10.19 9.49 11.87
C GLU A 469 -9.12 9.23 12.93
N HIS A 470 -7.83 9.18 12.56
CA HIS A 470 -6.74 8.99 13.53
C HIS A 470 -6.58 10.21 14.44
N ILE A 471 -6.61 11.40 13.85
CA ILE A 471 -6.54 12.67 14.59
C ILE A 471 -7.78 12.82 15.49
N HIS A 472 -8.95 12.45 14.98
CA HIS A 472 -10.19 12.51 15.76
C HIS A 472 -10.21 11.50 16.90
N ALA A 473 -9.71 10.28 16.69
CA ALA A 473 -9.53 9.32 17.78
C ALA A 473 -8.54 9.84 18.85
N GLU A 474 -7.49 10.56 18.43
CA GLU A 474 -6.54 11.25 19.33
C GLU A 474 -7.19 12.42 20.11
N SER A 475 -8.32 12.99 19.70
CA SER A 475 -8.96 14.12 20.41
C SER A 475 -9.40 13.81 21.84
N SER A 476 -9.76 12.56 22.14
CA SER A 476 -9.98 12.05 23.52
C SER A 476 -8.67 11.78 24.27
N GLY A 477 -7.56 11.91 23.56
CA GLY A 477 -6.24 11.46 23.93
C GLY A 477 -6.03 9.96 23.77
N ASN A 478 -6.93 9.18 23.14
CA ASN A 478 -6.93 7.69 23.13
C ASN A 478 -5.92 7.01 22.19
N VAL A 479 -5.33 7.77 21.27
CA VAL A 479 -4.17 7.37 20.45
C VAL A 479 -3.13 8.48 20.58
N THR A 480 -1.87 8.19 20.28
CA THR A 480 -0.79 9.19 20.29
C THR A 480 -0.10 9.24 18.93
N LEU A 481 -0.08 10.41 18.30
CA LEU A 481 0.53 10.60 16.97
C LEU A 481 1.87 11.33 17.05
N PHE A 482 2.86 10.83 16.32
CA PHE A 482 4.12 11.52 16.06
C PHE A 482 4.36 11.62 14.55
N TYR A 483 5.08 12.65 14.13
CA TYR A 483 5.42 12.92 12.74
C TYR A 483 6.93 13.10 12.57
N VAL A 484 7.47 12.55 11.48
CA VAL A 484 8.87 12.67 11.07
C VAL A 484 8.93 13.20 9.64
N SER A 485 9.81 14.16 9.35
CA SER A 485 9.93 14.78 8.03
C SER A 485 11.36 15.25 7.75
N PRO A 486 11.85 15.26 6.49
CA PRO A 486 13.19 15.78 6.16
C PRO A 486 13.35 17.28 6.47
N ASN A 487 12.24 18.02 6.56
CA ASN A 487 12.22 19.43 6.96
C ASN A 487 11.89 19.65 8.46
N GLY A 488 11.92 18.59 9.26
CA GLY A 488 11.68 18.62 10.70
C GLY A 488 12.84 19.16 11.53
N ASP A 489 12.65 19.16 12.85
CA ASP A 489 13.69 19.46 13.84
C ASP A 489 13.48 18.57 15.07
N ASP A 490 14.54 17.88 15.52
CA ASP A 490 14.48 16.96 16.66
C ASP A 490 14.27 17.65 18.01
N HIS A 491 14.35 18.99 18.07
CA HIS A 491 13.96 19.80 19.24
C HIS A 491 12.45 20.08 19.32
N TRP A 492 11.70 19.87 18.24
CA TRP A 492 10.26 20.07 18.22
C TRP A 492 9.51 18.94 18.92
N SER A 493 8.19 19.09 19.08
CA SER A 493 7.35 18.12 19.77
C SER A 493 7.08 16.86 18.95
N GLY A 494 7.21 16.95 17.62
CA GLY A 494 6.79 15.89 16.70
C GLY A 494 5.28 15.69 16.62
N ARG A 495 4.45 16.58 17.21
CA ARG A 495 2.99 16.42 17.32
C ARG A 495 2.20 17.02 16.17
N ILE A 496 2.85 17.78 15.30
CA ILE A 496 2.21 18.39 14.13
C ILE A 496 2.93 17.94 12.85
N PRO A 497 2.19 17.66 11.77
CA PRO A 497 2.73 17.03 10.55
C PRO A 497 3.57 17.98 9.70
N ASN A 498 3.41 19.29 9.89
CA ASN A 498 4.11 20.34 9.17
C ASN A 498 4.74 21.33 10.16
N PRO A 499 5.92 21.91 9.87
CA PRO A 499 6.45 23.02 10.64
C PRO A 499 5.40 24.14 10.72
N ASN A 500 5.16 24.67 11.93
CA ASN A 500 4.27 25.83 12.06
C ASN A 500 4.90 27.08 11.39
N PRO A 501 4.12 28.11 11.03
CA PRO A 501 4.64 29.28 10.31
C PRO A 501 5.81 29.99 11.01
N SER A 502 5.84 29.96 12.34
CA SER A 502 6.91 30.54 13.16
C SER A 502 8.14 29.63 13.33
N LYS A 503 8.11 28.40 12.81
CA LYS A 503 9.14 27.36 12.95
C LYS A 503 9.56 27.10 14.41
N THR A 504 8.59 27.15 15.31
CA THR A 504 8.79 26.89 16.75
C THR A 504 8.37 25.49 17.16
N ASP A 505 7.59 24.81 16.31
CA ASP A 505 7.18 23.42 16.49
C ASP A 505 6.93 22.78 15.11
N GLY A 506 6.91 21.46 15.05
CA GLY A 506 6.85 20.70 13.80
C GLY A 506 7.08 19.19 13.98
N PRO A 507 7.26 18.44 12.88
CA PRO A 507 7.68 17.05 12.91
C PRO A 507 9.13 16.91 13.38
N PHE A 508 9.50 15.75 13.91
CA PHE A 508 10.91 15.40 14.15
C PHE A 508 11.68 15.32 12.82
N SER A 509 13.00 15.53 12.83
CA SER A 509 13.84 15.33 11.65
C SER A 509 14.30 13.88 11.49
N THR A 510 14.36 13.11 12.59
CA THR A 510 14.86 11.72 12.57
C THR A 510 13.86 10.71 13.13
N ILE A 511 13.94 9.48 12.62
CA ILE A 511 13.12 8.35 13.08
C ILE A 511 13.58 7.91 14.48
N GLU A 512 14.88 8.01 14.75
CA GLU A 512 15.47 7.75 16.07
C GLU A 512 14.87 8.65 17.14
N ARG A 513 14.71 9.95 16.84
CA ARG A 513 14.08 10.89 17.77
C ARG A 513 12.63 10.52 18.07
N ALA A 514 11.88 10.07 17.06
CA ALA A 514 10.51 9.60 17.24
C ALA A 514 10.45 8.36 18.16
N ARG A 515 11.30 7.35 17.92
CA ARG A 515 11.46 6.20 18.83
C ARG A 515 11.75 6.67 20.26
N ASP A 516 12.69 7.59 20.44
CA ASP A 516 13.06 8.08 21.76
C ASP A 516 11.90 8.82 22.44
N ALA A 517 11.06 9.52 21.68
CA ALA A 517 9.83 10.14 22.19
C ALA A 517 8.82 9.09 22.69
N VAL A 518 8.69 7.96 22.00
CA VAL A 518 7.87 6.83 22.47
C VAL A 518 8.42 6.24 23.77
N ARG A 519 9.74 6.00 23.85
CA ARG A 519 10.38 5.52 25.09
C ARG A 519 10.16 6.48 26.26
N GLU A 520 10.31 7.78 26.02
CA GLU A 520 10.02 8.81 27.02
C GLU A 520 8.55 8.81 27.48
N LEU A 521 7.61 8.64 26.54
CA LEU A 521 6.19 8.50 26.84
C LEU A 521 5.94 7.30 27.76
N LYS A 522 6.47 6.13 27.39
CA LYS A 522 6.36 4.88 28.15
C LYS A 522 6.93 5.01 29.56
N ARG A 523 8.10 5.65 29.71
CA ARG A 523 8.71 5.87 31.04
C ARG A 523 7.90 6.83 31.92
N LYS A 524 7.22 7.82 31.34
CA LYS A 524 6.46 8.81 32.10
C LYS A 524 5.07 8.32 32.51
N ARG A 525 4.38 7.58 31.65
CA ARG A 525 2.95 7.23 31.83
C ARG A 525 2.59 5.78 31.50
N GLY A 526 3.55 4.94 31.10
CA GLY A 526 3.26 3.64 30.50
C GLY A 526 2.77 3.74 29.06
N LEU A 527 2.51 2.60 28.43
CA LEU A 527 1.89 2.51 27.10
C LEU A 527 0.41 2.17 27.23
N GLU A 528 -0.39 3.13 27.69
CA GLU A 528 -1.83 2.93 27.88
C GLU A 528 -2.60 2.91 26.55
N LYS A 529 -1.99 3.44 25.48
CA LYS A 529 -2.66 3.81 24.24
C LYS A 529 -1.80 3.51 23.01
N PRO A 530 -2.39 3.19 21.85
CA PRO A 530 -1.65 2.99 20.60
C PRO A 530 -0.83 4.22 20.22
N VAL A 531 0.32 3.99 19.59
CA VAL A 531 1.18 5.06 19.06
C VAL A 531 1.39 4.86 17.57
N THR A 532 1.18 5.91 16.78
CA THR A 532 1.51 5.90 15.35
C THR A 532 2.53 6.99 15.06
N ILE A 533 3.64 6.60 14.44
CA ILE A 533 4.68 7.49 13.92
C ILE A 533 4.50 7.55 12.40
N PHE A 534 4.01 8.67 11.90
CA PHE A 534 3.94 8.93 10.48
C PHE A 534 5.24 9.52 9.95
N ILE A 535 5.79 8.92 8.91
CA ILE A 535 7.05 9.32 8.27
C ILE A 535 6.72 9.90 6.89
N ARG A 536 7.00 11.18 6.70
CA ARG A 536 6.73 11.90 5.45
C ARG A 536 7.69 11.50 4.34
N GLY A 537 7.29 11.71 3.10
CA GLY A 537 8.08 11.41 1.90
C GLY A 537 9.43 12.13 1.89
N GLY A 538 10.43 11.45 1.33
CA GLY A 538 11.81 11.91 1.25
C GLY A 538 12.82 10.86 1.72
N HIS A 539 14.10 11.19 1.56
CA HIS A 539 15.21 10.29 1.91
C HIS A 539 15.70 10.55 3.33
N TYR A 540 15.71 9.49 4.14
CA TYR A 540 16.23 9.47 5.51
C TYR A 540 17.53 8.66 5.51
N PHE A 541 18.64 9.35 5.29
CA PHE A 541 19.96 8.72 5.29
C PHE A 541 20.40 8.41 6.73
N LEU A 542 20.44 7.13 7.06
CA LEU A 542 20.80 6.64 8.38
C LEU A 542 22.32 6.72 8.59
N LYS A 543 22.74 7.18 9.77
CA LYS A 543 24.15 7.16 10.19
C LYS A 543 24.58 5.81 10.75
N LYS A 544 23.61 5.05 11.26
CA LYS A 544 23.73 3.71 11.85
C LYS A 544 22.36 3.03 11.77
N PRO A 545 22.28 1.70 11.88
CA PRO A 545 20.99 1.01 11.89
C PRO A 545 20.06 1.56 12.97
N LEU A 546 18.77 1.70 12.65
CA LEU A 546 17.71 1.94 13.63
C LEU A 546 17.52 0.67 14.45
N ILE A 547 17.83 0.75 15.75
CA ILE A 547 17.67 -0.38 16.69
C ILE A 547 16.40 -0.17 17.52
N LEU A 548 15.49 -1.14 17.45
CA LEU A 548 14.36 -1.30 18.34
C LEU A 548 14.63 -2.48 19.30
N THR A 549 14.45 -2.26 20.59
CA THR A 549 14.67 -3.28 21.63
C THR A 549 13.34 -3.60 22.32
N VAL A 550 13.38 -4.44 23.35
CA VAL A 550 12.23 -4.74 24.22
C VAL A 550 11.60 -3.48 24.85
N GLU A 551 12.32 -2.36 24.96
CA GLU A 551 11.75 -1.07 25.42
C GLU A 551 10.77 -0.48 24.39
N ASP A 552 10.83 -0.91 23.13
CA ASP A 552 10.02 -0.41 22.02
C ASP A 552 8.80 -1.29 21.71
N SER A 553 8.55 -2.35 22.50
CA SER A 553 7.37 -3.20 22.33
C SER A 553 6.06 -2.45 22.59
N GLY A 554 5.06 -2.69 21.76
CA GLY A 554 3.66 -2.38 22.00
C GLY A 554 2.97 -3.42 22.86
N THR A 555 1.65 -3.35 22.90
CA THR A 555 0.76 -4.44 23.35
C THR A 555 -0.34 -4.64 22.31
N ASP A 556 -1.09 -5.74 22.41
CA ASP A 556 -2.26 -5.99 21.56
C ASP A 556 -3.27 -4.82 21.57
N SER A 557 -3.51 -4.21 22.73
CA SER A 557 -4.39 -3.05 22.90
C SER A 557 -3.75 -1.70 22.53
N SER A 558 -2.41 -1.65 22.52
CA SER A 558 -1.62 -0.42 22.38
C SER A 558 -0.39 -0.67 21.51
N PRO A 559 -0.57 -1.01 20.22
CA PRO A 559 0.55 -1.27 19.33
C PRO A 559 1.35 0.00 19.02
N ILE A 560 2.58 -0.18 18.54
CA ILE A 560 3.42 0.91 18.02
C ILE A 560 3.58 0.73 16.51
N THR A 561 3.17 1.71 15.73
CA THR A 561 3.18 1.65 14.27
C THR A 561 4.08 2.71 13.67
N TYR A 562 5.04 2.32 12.85
CA TYR A 562 5.80 3.19 11.97
C TYR A 562 5.18 3.13 10.57
N SER A 563 4.51 4.20 10.16
CA SER A 563 3.76 4.23 8.91
C SER A 563 4.32 5.30 7.99
N ALA A 564 4.33 5.04 6.68
CA ALA A 564 4.38 6.11 5.70
C ALA A 564 3.24 7.10 5.95
N TYR A 565 3.52 8.38 5.80
CA TYR A 565 2.48 9.40 5.78
C TYR A 565 1.56 9.15 4.58
N PRO A 566 0.23 9.20 4.71
CA PRO A 566 -0.66 8.76 3.66
C PRO A 566 -0.40 9.45 2.31
N GLY A 567 -0.24 8.64 1.25
CA GLY A 567 0.04 9.12 -0.11
C GLY A 567 1.50 9.50 -0.38
N GLU A 568 2.40 9.37 0.59
CA GLU A 568 3.83 9.67 0.46
C GLU A 568 4.66 8.37 0.59
N SER A 569 5.85 8.33 -0.03
CA SER A 569 6.79 7.19 0.11
C SER A 569 8.10 7.66 0.76
N PRO A 570 8.26 7.47 2.08
CA PRO A 570 9.54 7.68 2.74
C PRO A 570 10.55 6.59 2.36
N VAL A 571 11.79 6.99 2.09
CA VAL A 571 12.92 6.10 1.81
C VAL A 571 13.90 6.13 2.98
N ILE A 572 13.94 5.05 3.74
CA ILE A 572 14.93 4.82 4.80
C ILE A 572 16.17 4.25 4.13
N SER A 573 17.20 5.09 4.00
CA SER A 573 18.37 4.81 3.18
C SER A 573 19.60 4.53 4.04
N GLY A 574 20.30 3.45 3.72
CA GLY A 574 21.60 3.11 4.28
C GLY A 574 22.76 3.68 3.47
N GLY A 575 22.46 4.42 2.40
CA GLY A 575 23.45 4.99 1.50
C GLY A 575 23.83 6.42 1.86
N ARG A 576 24.57 7.05 0.95
CA ARG A 576 24.90 8.48 0.96
C ARG A 576 24.78 9.03 -0.45
N SER A 577 24.32 10.27 -0.55
CA SER A 577 24.33 11.00 -1.83
C SER A 577 25.77 11.34 -2.21
N ILE A 578 26.13 11.06 -3.47
CA ILE A 578 27.43 11.40 -4.06
C ILE A 578 27.21 12.58 -4.99
N THR A 579 27.87 13.70 -4.70
CA THR A 579 27.72 14.98 -5.43
C THR A 579 29.07 15.53 -5.85
N GLY A 580 29.10 16.57 -6.69
CA GLY A 580 30.36 17.20 -7.11
C GLY A 580 31.03 16.53 -8.31
N TRP A 581 30.25 15.80 -9.10
CA TRP A 581 30.67 15.17 -10.34
C TRP A 581 31.23 16.17 -11.36
N LYS A 582 32.26 15.75 -12.08
CA LYS A 582 32.89 16.52 -13.16
C LYS A 582 33.01 15.66 -14.40
N ARG A 583 32.84 16.27 -15.58
CA ARG A 583 33.16 15.62 -16.85
C ARG A 583 34.65 15.68 -17.08
N GLU A 584 35.25 14.53 -17.37
CA GLU A 584 36.66 14.39 -17.69
C GLU A 584 36.84 13.41 -18.85
N GLU A 585 37.85 13.66 -19.69
CA GLU A 585 38.27 12.71 -20.72
C GLU A 585 39.31 11.76 -20.09
N VAL A 586 38.99 10.48 -20.04
CA VAL A 586 39.85 9.41 -19.49
C VAL A 586 40.01 8.34 -20.56
N ASP A 587 41.26 8.07 -20.98
CA ASP A 587 41.59 7.14 -22.06
C ASP A 587 40.77 7.34 -23.35
N GLY A 588 40.49 8.60 -23.69
CA GLY A 588 39.74 8.99 -24.89
C GLY A 588 38.22 8.79 -24.79
N LYS A 589 37.70 8.50 -23.59
CA LYS A 589 36.26 8.39 -23.30
C LYS A 589 35.83 9.57 -22.43
N GLU A 590 34.69 10.19 -22.75
CA GLU A 590 34.07 11.17 -21.86
C GLU A 590 33.39 10.46 -20.70
N MET A 591 33.87 10.69 -19.48
CA MET A 591 33.37 10.08 -18.25
C MET A 591 32.95 11.15 -17.24
N TRP A 592 32.08 10.76 -16.32
CA TRP A 592 31.89 11.50 -15.09
C TRP A 592 32.83 10.97 -14.02
N THR A 593 33.45 11.89 -13.27
CA THR A 593 34.34 11.53 -12.17
C THR A 593 34.06 12.37 -10.93
N VAL A 594 34.34 11.79 -9.76
CA VAL A 594 34.27 12.48 -8.47
C VAL A 594 35.30 11.89 -7.53
N GLU A 595 35.93 12.73 -6.71
CA GLU A 595 36.82 12.28 -5.63
C GLU A 595 35.99 12.11 -4.36
N ILE A 596 36.02 10.92 -3.77
CA ILE A 596 35.35 10.59 -2.51
C ILE A 596 36.41 10.54 -1.42
N GLU A 597 36.51 11.61 -0.63
CA GLU A 597 37.54 11.75 0.42
C GLU A 597 37.45 10.60 1.44
N GLU A 598 36.24 10.20 1.83
CA GLU A 598 36.06 9.08 2.77
C GLU A 598 36.43 7.72 2.18
N ALA A 599 36.41 7.55 0.84
CA ALA A 599 36.91 6.33 0.21
C ALA A 599 38.44 6.24 0.40
N LYS A 600 39.14 7.36 0.17
CA LYS A 600 40.59 7.49 0.30
C LYS A 600 41.08 7.42 1.75
N GLU A 601 40.42 8.13 2.67
CA GLU A 601 40.90 8.31 4.05
C GLU A 601 40.31 7.31 5.05
N HIS A 602 39.11 6.79 4.76
CA HIS A 602 38.33 5.98 5.70
C HIS A 602 37.91 4.63 5.13
N GLY A 603 38.33 4.30 3.91
CA GLY A 603 38.08 3.01 3.28
C GLY A 603 36.60 2.76 2.96
N TRP A 604 35.82 3.80 2.68
CA TRP A 604 34.45 3.65 2.20
C TRP A 604 34.46 3.13 0.74
N PHE A 605 34.65 1.83 0.61
CA PHE A 605 34.51 1.10 -0.65
C PHE A 605 33.15 0.43 -0.71
N PHE A 606 32.55 0.50 -1.88
CA PHE A 606 31.29 -0.13 -2.19
C PHE A 606 31.39 -0.86 -3.53
N ARG A 607 30.52 -1.84 -3.72
CA ARG A 607 30.39 -2.68 -4.91
C ARG A 607 29.18 -2.31 -5.74
N GLU A 608 28.30 -1.47 -5.20
CA GLU A 608 27.04 -1.10 -5.85
C GLU A 608 26.82 0.41 -5.90
N LEU A 609 26.15 0.88 -6.94
CA LEU A 609 25.87 2.29 -7.18
C LEU A 609 24.47 2.41 -7.79
N TRP A 610 23.69 3.38 -7.34
CA TRP A 610 22.40 3.70 -7.93
C TRP A 610 22.37 5.12 -8.47
N ILE A 611 21.81 5.27 -9.67
CA ILE A 611 21.61 6.56 -10.33
C ILE A 611 20.13 6.65 -10.71
N ASP A 612 19.42 7.65 -10.17
CA ASP A 612 17.96 7.84 -10.33
C ASP A 612 17.15 6.56 -10.05
N GLY A 613 17.52 5.84 -8.99
CA GLY A 613 16.88 4.59 -8.57
C GLY A 613 17.24 3.36 -9.42
N GLN A 614 18.18 3.46 -10.36
CA GLN A 614 18.63 2.33 -11.17
C GLN A 614 20.00 1.84 -10.74
N ARG A 615 20.15 0.53 -10.52
CA ARG A 615 21.46 -0.07 -10.25
C ARG A 615 22.39 0.10 -11.46
N ARG A 616 23.62 0.50 -11.18
CA ARG A 616 24.75 0.54 -12.12
C ARG A 616 25.74 -0.55 -11.72
N PHE A 617 26.25 -1.28 -12.71
CA PHE A 617 27.13 -2.42 -12.47
C PHE A 617 28.59 -1.97 -12.52
N ARG A 618 29.45 -2.60 -11.72
CA ARG A 618 30.88 -2.35 -11.81
C ARG A 618 31.37 -2.76 -13.20
N ALA A 619 32.38 -2.05 -13.68
CA ALA A 619 33.09 -2.39 -14.90
C ALA A 619 33.50 -3.87 -14.91
N ARG A 620 33.12 -4.61 -15.94
CA ARG A 620 33.20 -6.08 -15.97
C ARG A 620 33.69 -6.60 -17.33
N HIS A 621 34.34 -7.76 -17.34
CA HIS A 621 34.65 -8.48 -18.57
C HIS A 621 34.27 -9.98 -18.50
N PRO A 622 33.60 -10.50 -19.55
CA PRO A 622 32.90 -9.77 -20.60
C PRO A 622 31.67 -9.05 -20.03
N ASN A 623 31.25 -7.95 -20.67
CA ASN A 623 30.03 -7.20 -20.29
C ASN A 623 28.79 -8.11 -20.28
N GLU A 624 28.71 -9.01 -21.26
CA GLU A 624 27.66 -10.02 -21.37
C GLU A 624 28.25 -11.43 -21.49
N GLY A 625 27.54 -12.43 -20.94
CA GLY A 625 27.99 -13.82 -20.94
C GLY A 625 29.11 -14.11 -19.94
N TYR A 626 29.79 -15.25 -20.13
CA TYR A 626 30.79 -15.75 -19.18
C TYR A 626 31.97 -16.37 -19.93
N LEU A 627 33.16 -16.21 -19.37
CA LEU A 627 34.37 -16.93 -19.77
C LEU A 627 34.37 -18.30 -19.12
N LEU A 628 35.21 -19.22 -19.62
CA LEU A 628 35.28 -20.59 -19.13
C LEU A 628 36.69 -20.93 -18.67
N ILE A 629 36.84 -21.55 -17.50
CA ILE A 629 38.15 -22.03 -17.03
C ILE A 629 38.74 -23.03 -18.03
N ALA A 630 39.96 -22.78 -18.50
CA ALA A 630 40.59 -23.60 -19.52
C ALA A 630 41.27 -24.85 -18.95
N ASP A 631 41.98 -24.71 -17.82
CA ASP A 631 42.67 -25.82 -17.16
C ASP A 631 42.95 -25.53 -15.67
N LEU A 632 43.29 -26.56 -14.89
CA LEU A 632 43.50 -26.48 -13.45
C LEU A 632 44.88 -27.07 -13.05
N PRO A 633 45.91 -26.24 -12.84
CA PRO A 633 47.29 -26.71 -12.69
C PRO A 633 47.55 -27.50 -11.40
N ASP A 634 46.70 -27.35 -10.39
CA ASP A 634 46.88 -27.95 -9.06
C ASP A 634 45.91 -29.10 -8.78
N VAL A 635 44.98 -29.38 -9.68
CA VAL A 635 43.97 -30.42 -9.49
C VAL A 635 44.52 -31.75 -9.99
N THR A 636 44.46 -32.76 -9.14
CA THR A 636 44.85 -34.14 -9.45
C THR A 636 43.68 -35.07 -9.16
N GLU A 637 43.79 -36.34 -9.55
CA GLU A 637 42.80 -37.38 -9.20
C GLU A 637 42.58 -37.53 -7.67
N ARG A 638 43.50 -37.02 -6.84
CA ARG A 638 43.39 -37.06 -5.37
C ARG A 638 42.69 -35.85 -4.77
N THR A 639 42.49 -34.78 -5.53
CA THR A 639 41.88 -33.55 -5.03
C THR A 639 40.39 -33.76 -4.79
N THR A 640 39.97 -33.60 -3.54
CA THR A 640 38.60 -33.78 -3.06
C THR A 640 37.70 -32.58 -3.37
N LEU A 641 36.40 -32.71 -3.16
CA LEU A 641 35.41 -31.68 -3.51
C LEU A 641 35.58 -30.41 -2.65
N GLU A 642 36.02 -30.58 -1.40
CA GLU A 642 36.18 -29.54 -0.40
C GLU A 642 37.50 -28.77 -0.54
N GLU A 643 38.41 -29.26 -1.38
CA GLU A 643 39.70 -28.62 -1.64
C GLU A 643 39.58 -27.61 -2.79
N GLY A 644 39.19 -26.38 -2.45
CA GLY A 644 39.16 -25.25 -3.39
C GLY A 644 40.54 -24.78 -3.89
N GLN A 645 40.54 -24.02 -4.98
CA GLN A 645 41.73 -23.59 -5.72
C GLN A 645 42.05 -22.11 -5.50
N GLU A 646 43.34 -21.78 -5.52
CA GLU A 646 43.87 -20.41 -5.44
C GLU A 646 44.29 -19.87 -6.81
N ARG A 647 44.22 -20.69 -7.86
CA ARG A 647 44.58 -20.32 -9.22
C ARG A 647 43.96 -21.25 -10.25
N PHE A 648 43.81 -20.75 -11.47
CA PHE A 648 43.44 -21.57 -12.63
C PHE A 648 44.12 -21.06 -13.90
N VAL A 649 44.07 -21.85 -14.96
CA VAL A 649 44.51 -21.45 -16.31
C VAL A 649 43.33 -20.86 -17.07
N PHE A 650 43.45 -19.60 -17.49
CA PHE A 650 42.42 -18.88 -18.26
C PHE A 650 42.57 -19.14 -19.78
N GLY A 651 41.51 -18.85 -20.54
CA GLY A 651 41.49 -18.97 -22.00
C GLY A 651 42.42 -17.97 -22.69
N ASP A 652 42.74 -18.21 -23.95
CA ASP A 652 43.66 -17.32 -24.69
C ASP A 652 43.02 -15.94 -24.91
N GLY A 653 43.62 -14.90 -24.35
CA GLY A 653 43.14 -13.51 -24.47
C GLY A 653 42.12 -13.08 -23.41
N ASP A 654 41.65 -13.99 -22.54
CA ASP A 654 40.62 -13.71 -21.53
C ASP A 654 41.06 -12.66 -20.50
N LEU A 655 42.33 -12.71 -20.06
CA LEU A 655 42.89 -11.81 -19.05
C LEU A 655 44.25 -11.27 -19.52
N ARG A 656 44.61 -10.07 -19.06
CA ARG A 656 45.95 -9.50 -19.24
C ARG A 656 46.45 -8.92 -17.91
N ALA A 657 47.76 -8.72 -17.79
CA ALA A 657 48.38 -8.14 -16.60
C ALA A 657 48.30 -6.61 -16.64
N TRP A 658 47.09 -6.04 -16.60
CA TRP A 658 46.87 -4.59 -16.54
C TRP A 658 47.36 -4.00 -15.22
N ALA A 659 47.49 -2.68 -15.16
CA ALA A 659 47.92 -2.00 -13.94
C ALA A 659 46.87 -2.15 -12.82
N GLY A 660 45.57 -2.10 -13.16
CA GLY A 660 44.45 -2.30 -12.24
C GLY A 660 44.10 -3.75 -11.93
N ALA A 661 44.85 -4.74 -12.44
CA ALA A 661 44.50 -6.16 -12.29
C ALA A 661 44.49 -6.63 -10.83
N SER A 662 45.24 -6.00 -9.93
CA SER A 662 45.24 -6.32 -8.49
C SER A 662 44.05 -5.73 -7.71
N ASP A 663 43.33 -4.76 -8.28
CA ASP A 663 42.11 -4.20 -7.70
C ASP A 663 40.87 -5.01 -8.11
N ALA A 664 40.98 -5.79 -9.18
CA ALA A 664 39.92 -6.61 -9.74
C ALA A 664 39.64 -7.90 -8.95
N GLU A 665 38.44 -8.44 -9.11
CA GLU A 665 38.05 -9.74 -8.58
C GLU A 665 37.46 -10.64 -9.67
N ILE A 666 37.70 -11.94 -9.56
CA ILE A 666 37.03 -12.95 -10.37
C ILE A 666 35.85 -13.52 -9.59
N VAL A 667 34.69 -13.54 -10.21
CA VAL A 667 33.52 -14.27 -9.72
C VAL A 667 33.40 -15.56 -10.53
N VAL A 668 33.58 -16.70 -9.87
CA VAL A 668 33.48 -18.04 -10.48
C VAL A 668 32.19 -18.70 -10.00
N MET A 669 31.36 -19.16 -10.94
CA MET A 669 30.18 -19.95 -10.61
C MET A 669 30.53 -21.43 -10.73
N ASN A 670 30.46 -22.14 -9.61
CA ASN A 670 30.79 -23.55 -9.52
C ASN A 670 29.65 -24.30 -8.82
N ARG A 671 29.03 -25.25 -9.53
CA ARG A 671 27.91 -26.04 -9.01
C ARG A 671 26.75 -25.14 -8.55
N TRP A 672 26.42 -25.15 -7.26
CA TRP A 672 25.35 -24.37 -6.63
C TRP A 672 25.87 -23.13 -5.87
N VAL A 673 27.14 -22.76 -6.03
CA VAL A 673 27.75 -21.61 -5.34
C VAL A 673 28.52 -20.70 -6.29
N GLU A 674 28.67 -19.45 -5.89
CA GLU A 674 29.64 -18.49 -6.42
C GLU A 674 30.85 -18.37 -5.49
N SER A 675 32.01 -18.08 -6.06
CA SER A 675 33.24 -17.69 -5.34
C SER A 675 33.74 -16.34 -5.85
N HIS A 676 33.85 -15.36 -4.95
CA HIS A 676 34.47 -14.06 -5.19
C HIS A 676 35.95 -14.10 -4.79
N LEU A 677 36.82 -13.96 -5.79
CA LEU A 677 38.25 -14.24 -5.68
C LEU A 677 39.06 -13.00 -6.10
N PRO A 678 39.55 -12.19 -5.14
CA PRO A 678 40.41 -11.04 -5.44
C PRO A 678 41.69 -11.49 -6.13
N ILE A 679 42.04 -10.82 -7.23
CA ILE A 679 43.22 -11.16 -8.04
C ILE A 679 44.49 -10.68 -7.33
N VAL A 680 45.51 -11.55 -7.27
CA VAL A 680 46.84 -11.25 -6.75
C VAL A 680 47.85 -11.10 -7.89
N SER A 681 47.77 -11.95 -8.91
CA SER A 681 48.63 -11.87 -10.09
C SER A 681 48.01 -12.50 -11.32
N VAL A 682 48.39 -11.98 -12.49
CA VAL A 682 48.06 -12.53 -13.81
C VAL A 682 49.36 -12.78 -14.57
N GLU A 683 49.61 -14.03 -14.95
CA GLU A 683 50.75 -14.45 -15.76
C GLU A 683 50.31 -14.78 -17.19
N GLU A 684 50.42 -13.82 -18.11
CA GLU A 684 49.91 -13.96 -19.49
C GLU A 684 50.52 -15.13 -20.28
N LYS A 685 51.83 -15.38 -20.11
CA LYS A 685 52.53 -16.43 -20.89
C LYS A 685 52.10 -17.84 -20.51
N SER A 686 51.92 -18.09 -19.22
CA SER A 686 51.43 -19.37 -18.68
C SER A 686 49.89 -19.42 -18.64
N ARG A 687 49.23 -18.28 -18.87
CA ARG A 687 47.79 -18.05 -18.70
C ARG A 687 47.28 -18.41 -17.31
N ILE A 688 48.06 -18.10 -16.27
CA ILE A 688 47.67 -18.41 -14.89
C ILE A 688 47.22 -17.14 -14.20
N VAL A 689 46.04 -17.18 -13.58
CA VAL A 689 45.59 -16.16 -12.63
C VAL A 689 45.67 -16.74 -11.22
N THR A 690 46.18 -15.95 -10.27
CA THR A 690 46.30 -16.34 -8.85
C THR A 690 45.46 -15.40 -7.98
N PHE A 691 44.81 -15.94 -6.97
CA PHE A 691 43.89 -15.24 -6.08
C PHE A 691 44.41 -15.18 -4.65
N GLY A 692 43.89 -14.22 -3.88
CA GLY A 692 44.19 -14.10 -2.44
C GLY A 692 43.37 -15.06 -1.56
N LYS A 693 42.41 -15.78 -2.15
CA LYS A 693 41.48 -16.68 -1.47
C LYS A 693 41.33 -18.00 -2.24
N ARG A 694 40.88 -19.05 -1.55
CA ARG A 694 40.46 -20.31 -2.19
C ARG A 694 39.01 -20.23 -2.63
N SER A 695 38.67 -20.84 -3.75
CA SER A 695 37.27 -21.11 -4.11
C SER A 695 36.56 -21.94 -3.02
N VAL A 696 35.23 -21.83 -2.94
CA VAL A 696 34.41 -22.55 -1.94
C VAL A 696 34.55 -24.08 -2.10
N PHE A 697 34.48 -24.56 -3.33
CA PHE A 697 34.67 -25.95 -3.70
C PHE A 697 35.76 -26.11 -4.75
N ARG A 698 36.13 -27.36 -5.02
CA ARG A 698 36.99 -27.74 -6.12
C ARG A 698 36.38 -27.31 -7.47
N LEU A 699 37.08 -26.42 -8.16
CA LEU A 699 36.78 -25.96 -9.51
C LEU A 699 36.92 -27.09 -10.53
N GLU A 700 36.28 -26.91 -11.68
CA GLU A 700 36.35 -27.81 -12.83
C GLU A 700 36.65 -27.02 -14.11
N THR A 701 37.33 -27.68 -15.07
CA THR A 701 37.47 -27.14 -16.43
C THR A 701 36.08 -26.86 -17.01
N GLY A 702 35.91 -25.69 -17.61
CA GLY A 702 34.65 -25.23 -18.16
C GLY A 702 33.73 -24.55 -17.14
N ASP A 703 34.15 -24.34 -15.89
CA ASP A 703 33.37 -23.53 -14.95
C ASP A 703 33.30 -22.08 -15.45
N PRO A 704 32.10 -21.46 -15.45
CA PRO A 704 31.95 -20.11 -15.92
C PRO A 704 32.47 -19.10 -14.91
N TYR A 705 33.10 -18.03 -15.41
CA TYR A 705 33.55 -16.91 -14.59
C TYR A 705 33.43 -15.58 -15.35
N TYR A 706 33.48 -14.49 -14.59
CA TYR A 706 33.72 -13.15 -15.12
C TYR A 706 34.67 -12.41 -14.17
N VAL A 707 35.29 -11.34 -14.67
CA VAL A 707 36.13 -10.45 -13.88
C VAL A 707 35.43 -9.09 -13.76
N GLU A 708 35.50 -8.47 -12.59
CA GLU A 708 34.93 -7.13 -12.36
C GLU A 708 35.91 -6.24 -11.58
N ASN A 709 35.61 -4.94 -11.54
CA ASN A 709 36.35 -3.92 -10.81
C ASN A 709 37.76 -3.59 -11.34
N ALA A 710 37.86 -3.22 -12.62
CA ALA A 710 39.06 -2.54 -13.13
C ALA A 710 38.69 -1.39 -14.06
N LEU A 711 39.51 -0.33 -14.02
CA LEU A 711 39.34 0.83 -14.90
C LEU A 711 39.50 0.43 -16.38
N GLU A 712 40.39 -0.51 -16.68
CA GLU A 712 40.65 -0.98 -18.04
C GLU A 712 39.43 -1.70 -18.67
N MET A 713 38.47 -2.14 -17.85
CA MET A 713 37.22 -2.77 -18.30
C MET A 713 36.05 -1.78 -18.38
N LEU A 714 36.22 -0.51 -17.99
CA LEU A 714 35.15 0.49 -18.00
C LEU A 714 34.88 0.92 -19.45
N ASP A 715 34.03 0.20 -20.17
CA ASP A 715 33.89 0.34 -21.63
C ASP A 715 32.46 0.36 -22.18
N GLU A 716 31.45 0.02 -21.38
CA GLU A 716 30.03 0.16 -21.76
C GLU A 716 29.29 1.23 -20.93
N PRO A 717 28.34 1.98 -21.53
CA PRO A 717 27.51 2.92 -20.79
C PRO A 717 26.79 2.27 -19.60
N GLY A 718 26.78 2.96 -18.47
CA GLY A 718 26.20 2.48 -17.21
C GLY A 718 27.19 1.76 -16.29
N GLU A 719 28.42 1.51 -16.74
CA GLU A 719 29.47 0.95 -15.91
C GLU A 719 30.19 2.00 -15.07
N TRP A 720 30.77 1.56 -13.94
CA TRP A 720 31.58 2.40 -13.07
C TRP A 720 32.75 1.66 -12.42
N TYR A 721 33.73 2.43 -11.93
CA TYR A 721 34.90 1.94 -11.22
C TYR A 721 35.29 2.91 -10.09
N LEU A 722 35.50 2.39 -8.88
CA LEU A 722 36.01 3.16 -7.74
C LEU A 722 37.47 2.77 -7.49
N ASP A 723 38.39 3.70 -7.75
CA ASP A 723 39.81 3.51 -7.47
C ASP A 723 40.07 3.54 -5.97
N GLY A 724 40.52 2.39 -5.46
CA GLY A 724 40.85 2.19 -4.05
C GLY A 724 41.96 3.10 -3.52
N ALA A 725 42.96 3.40 -4.35
CA ALA A 725 44.14 4.13 -3.94
C ALA A 725 43.92 5.65 -3.94
N SER A 726 43.19 6.16 -4.93
CA SER A 726 42.93 7.60 -5.06
C SER A 726 41.61 8.04 -4.43
N GLY A 727 40.65 7.14 -4.24
CA GLY A 727 39.26 7.45 -3.85
C GLY A 727 38.45 8.04 -5.00
N LYS A 728 38.94 7.97 -6.24
CA LYS A 728 38.26 8.53 -7.41
C LYS A 728 37.28 7.53 -8.00
N LEU A 729 36.03 7.94 -8.10
CA LEU A 729 34.95 7.21 -8.77
C LEU A 729 34.85 7.67 -10.22
N TYR A 730 34.82 6.71 -11.14
CA TYR A 730 34.66 6.88 -12.58
C TYR A 730 33.35 6.26 -13.01
N TYR A 731 32.60 6.96 -13.85
CA TYR A 731 31.34 6.48 -14.41
C TYR A 731 31.27 6.80 -15.90
N LEU A 732 30.94 5.78 -16.71
CA LEU A 732 30.67 5.96 -18.13
C LEU A 732 29.15 6.16 -18.30
N PRO A 733 28.66 7.38 -18.61
CA PRO A 733 27.24 7.68 -18.55
C PRO A 733 26.40 6.97 -19.61
N MET A 734 25.16 6.63 -19.25
CA MET A 734 24.14 6.28 -20.23
C MET A 734 23.82 7.50 -21.12
N PRO A 735 23.31 7.28 -22.35
CA PRO A 735 22.88 8.39 -23.21
C PRO A 735 21.91 9.34 -22.49
N ASN A 736 22.24 10.63 -22.49
CA ASN A 736 21.48 11.73 -21.89
C ASN A 736 21.48 11.80 -20.35
N GLU A 737 22.31 11.04 -19.65
CA GLU A 737 22.47 11.22 -18.21
C GLU A 737 23.30 12.46 -17.86
N ASP A 738 22.83 13.18 -16.84
CA ASP A 738 23.47 14.38 -16.30
C ASP A 738 23.63 14.25 -14.78
N LEU A 739 24.84 13.90 -14.33
CA LEU A 739 25.13 13.68 -12.91
C LEU A 739 25.20 14.97 -12.08
N GLU A 740 25.09 16.15 -12.71
CA GLU A 740 24.84 17.40 -11.97
C GLU A 740 23.41 17.48 -11.41
N ARG A 741 22.48 16.69 -11.96
CA ARG A 741 21.05 16.70 -11.61
C ARG A 741 20.53 15.35 -11.11
N ALA A 742 21.17 14.26 -11.49
CA ALA A 742 20.77 12.92 -11.09
C ALA A 742 20.98 12.69 -9.58
N GLU A 743 20.11 11.89 -8.99
CA GLU A 743 20.34 11.35 -7.67
C GLU A 743 21.32 10.18 -7.77
N VAL A 744 22.54 10.35 -7.24
CA VAL A 744 23.56 9.31 -7.21
C VAL A 744 23.78 8.85 -5.78
N ILE A 745 23.57 7.57 -5.50
CA ILE A 745 23.67 6.99 -4.16
C ILE A 745 24.66 5.82 -4.15
N GLY A 746 25.65 5.90 -3.26
CA GLY A 746 26.49 4.77 -2.87
C GLY A 746 26.05 4.21 -1.51
N PRO A 747 26.06 2.88 -1.30
CA PRO A 747 25.67 2.27 -0.03
C PRO A 747 26.72 2.52 1.05
N PHE A 748 26.30 2.61 2.31
CA PHE A 748 27.21 2.85 3.45
C PHE A 748 26.95 1.90 4.62
N LEU A 749 25.71 1.52 4.88
CA LEU A 749 25.33 0.59 5.96
C LEU A 749 24.98 -0.80 5.43
N PRO A 750 25.32 -1.88 6.14
CA PRO A 750 24.86 -3.22 5.81
C PRO A 750 23.43 -3.53 6.28
N GLN A 751 22.94 -2.77 7.26
CA GLN A 751 21.61 -2.97 7.84
C GLN A 751 20.96 -1.62 8.14
N LEU A 752 19.64 -1.56 7.99
CA LEU A 752 18.84 -0.36 8.19
C LEU A 752 18.07 -0.45 9.50
N LEU A 753 17.50 -1.61 9.78
CA LEU A 753 16.60 -1.84 10.89
C LEU A 753 16.99 -3.13 11.62
N ARG A 754 17.11 -3.04 12.94
CA ARG A 754 17.33 -4.19 13.82
C ARG A 754 16.27 -4.21 14.92
N LEU A 755 15.55 -5.32 15.03
CA LEU A 755 14.67 -5.58 16.17
C LEU A 755 15.34 -6.63 17.06
N GLU A 756 15.64 -6.25 18.29
CA GLU A 756 16.50 -7.02 19.21
C GLU A 756 15.77 -7.34 20.52
N GLY A 757 15.24 -8.55 20.60
CA GLY A 757 14.75 -9.19 21.81
C GLY A 757 15.85 -9.98 22.55
N GLU A 758 15.46 -10.56 23.69
CA GLU A 758 16.29 -11.46 24.50
C GLU A 758 15.51 -12.78 24.71
N PRO A 759 15.35 -13.62 23.67
CA PRO A 759 14.46 -14.79 23.72
C PRO A 759 14.86 -15.81 24.79
N GLU A 760 16.16 -15.95 25.10
CA GLU A 760 16.61 -16.80 26.21
C GLU A 760 16.16 -16.33 27.59
N LYS A 761 15.74 -15.07 27.71
CA LYS A 761 15.16 -14.49 28.93
C LYS A 761 13.63 -14.32 28.83
N GLY A 762 13.03 -14.79 27.74
CA GLY A 762 11.59 -14.64 27.48
C GLY A 762 11.15 -13.19 27.26
N LYS A 763 12.04 -12.30 26.81
CA LYS A 763 11.69 -10.92 26.49
C LYS A 763 11.75 -10.72 24.98
N PHE A 764 10.67 -10.23 24.38
CA PHE A 764 10.58 -10.06 22.94
C PHE A 764 10.32 -8.59 22.58
N VAL A 765 10.66 -8.21 21.35
CA VAL A 765 10.06 -7.03 20.72
C VAL A 765 8.69 -7.44 20.19
N GLU A 766 7.63 -6.74 20.58
CA GLU A 766 6.26 -7.21 20.34
C GLU A 766 5.33 -6.12 19.85
N HIS A 767 4.34 -6.47 19.02
CA HIS A 767 3.28 -5.56 18.58
C HIS A 767 3.82 -4.26 17.95
N VAL A 768 4.85 -4.38 17.12
CA VAL A 768 5.44 -3.31 16.32
C VAL A 768 5.13 -3.54 14.84
N ALA A 769 4.56 -2.55 14.17
CA ALA A 769 4.17 -2.64 12.76
C ALA A 769 4.91 -1.60 11.91
N PHE A 770 5.34 -2.00 10.71
CA PHE A 770 5.90 -1.12 9.68
C PHE A 770 4.98 -1.16 8.46
N ILE A 771 4.49 0.01 8.03
CA ILE A 771 3.46 0.10 6.99
C ILE A 771 3.91 1.06 5.89
N GLY A 772 3.99 0.57 4.65
CA GLY A 772 4.21 1.42 3.45
C GLY A 772 5.60 2.06 3.36
N LEU A 773 6.58 1.63 4.16
CA LEU A 773 7.92 2.22 4.17
C LEU A 773 8.81 1.61 3.09
N THR A 774 9.72 2.42 2.53
CA THR A 774 10.78 1.93 1.64
C THR A 774 12.11 1.82 2.39
N PHE A 775 12.80 0.69 2.27
CA PHE A 775 14.12 0.44 2.84
C PHE A 775 15.12 0.19 1.71
N ALA A 776 16.19 0.98 1.64
CA ALA A 776 17.10 0.95 0.49
C ALA A 776 18.57 1.25 0.81
N HIS A 777 19.41 0.96 -0.18
CA HIS A 777 20.83 1.34 -0.27
C HIS A 777 21.71 0.75 0.83
N THR A 778 21.65 -0.57 1.00
CA THR A 778 22.60 -1.29 1.85
C THR A 778 23.61 -2.07 1.00
N GLU A 779 24.75 -2.39 1.59
CA GLU A 779 25.74 -3.30 1.01
C GLU A 779 26.38 -4.13 2.11
N TRP A 780 26.85 -5.33 1.76
CA TRP A 780 27.73 -6.10 2.62
C TRP A 780 28.86 -6.76 1.82
N SER A 781 30.05 -6.80 2.41
CA SER A 781 31.24 -7.47 1.86
C SER A 781 31.56 -8.75 2.60
N LEU A 782 32.07 -9.75 1.87
CA LEU A 782 32.52 -11.03 2.42
C LEU A 782 33.64 -10.84 3.46
N PRO A 783 33.68 -11.70 4.50
CA PRO A 783 34.82 -11.78 5.41
C PRO A 783 36.16 -11.97 4.67
N PRO A 784 37.29 -11.49 5.23
CA PRO A 784 38.59 -11.59 4.58
C PRO A 784 39.01 -13.03 4.23
N ASP A 785 38.57 -14.02 5.00
CA ASP A 785 38.89 -15.44 4.88
C ASP A 785 37.83 -16.26 4.10
N ALA A 786 36.74 -15.63 3.66
CA ALA A 786 35.67 -16.28 2.91
C ALA A 786 35.61 -15.78 1.45
N SER A 787 35.47 -16.70 0.51
CA SER A 787 35.18 -16.41 -0.91
C SER A 787 33.71 -16.61 -1.28
N GLY A 788 32.91 -17.20 -0.39
CA GLY A 788 31.50 -17.49 -0.58
C GLY A 788 30.97 -18.36 0.56
N PHE A 789 29.79 -18.95 0.37
CA PHE A 789 29.15 -19.84 1.36
C PHE A 789 28.82 -21.19 0.73
N LEU A 790 28.70 -22.23 1.57
CA LEU A 790 28.43 -23.60 1.09
C LEU A 790 27.07 -23.77 0.42
N GLN A 791 26.09 -22.92 0.77
CA GLN A 791 24.74 -22.94 0.21
C GLN A 791 24.00 -21.61 0.48
N ALA A 792 23.10 -21.25 -0.44
CA ALA A 792 22.10 -20.18 -0.29
C ALA A 792 22.67 -18.77 0.01
N SER A 793 23.97 -18.54 -0.17
CA SER A 793 24.68 -17.37 0.38
C SER A 793 24.25 -17.04 1.83
N VAL A 794 24.00 -18.06 2.65
CA VAL A 794 23.22 -17.95 3.90
C VAL A 794 23.81 -16.99 4.94
N GLY A 795 25.14 -16.77 4.88
CA GLY A 795 25.84 -15.87 5.79
C GLY A 795 25.82 -14.40 5.38
N VAL A 796 25.28 -14.06 4.20
CA VAL A 796 25.00 -12.66 3.84
C VAL A 796 23.88 -12.17 4.78
N PRO A 797 24.06 -11.05 5.51
CA PRO A 797 23.05 -10.53 6.41
C PRO A 797 21.83 -10.02 5.61
N ALA A 798 20.72 -9.79 6.30
CA ALA A 798 19.62 -9.02 5.73
C ALA A 798 19.68 -7.53 6.11
N SER A 799 19.16 -6.68 5.22
CA SER A 799 19.00 -5.24 5.45
C SER A 799 18.11 -4.93 6.66
N ILE A 800 17.13 -5.81 6.92
CA ILE A 800 16.30 -5.81 8.13
C ILE A 800 16.56 -7.12 8.89
N TYR A 801 17.06 -7.00 10.13
CA TYR A 801 17.36 -8.15 10.98
C TYR A 801 16.48 -8.17 12.23
N CYS A 802 15.89 -9.32 12.50
CA CYS A 802 15.00 -9.54 13.62
C CYS A 802 15.49 -10.72 14.45
N GLU A 803 15.60 -10.51 15.76
CA GLU A 803 15.88 -11.55 16.74
C GLU A 803 14.95 -11.36 17.94
N GLY A 804 14.32 -12.44 18.40
CA GLY A 804 13.44 -12.40 19.56
C GLY A 804 12.25 -11.46 19.37
N ILE A 805 11.53 -11.54 18.25
CA ILE A 805 10.33 -10.73 17.99
C ILE A 805 9.06 -11.57 17.92
N ARG A 806 7.91 -11.02 18.32
CA ARG A 806 6.62 -11.68 18.07
C ARG A 806 5.47 -10.72 17.83
N TYR A 807 4.50 -11.12 17.03
CA TYR A 807 3.36 -10.28 16.67
C TYR A 807 3.77 -8.94 16.04
N CYS A 808 4.92 -8.90 15.36
CA CYS A 808 5.36 -7.74 14.61
C CYS A 808 5.00 -7.92 13.13
N SER A 809 4.83 -6.81 12.41
CA SER A 809 4.44 -6.86 11.00
C SER A 809 5.20 -5.90 10.08
N PHE A 810 5.38 -6.34 8.84
CA PHE A 810 5.79 -5.52 7.70
C PHE A 810 4.66 -5.64 6.66
N GLU A 811 4.01 -4.52 6.36
CA GLU A 811 2.79 -4.49 5.54
C GLU A 811 2.93 -3.45 4.43
N GLY A 812 2.85 -3.88 3.18
CA GLY A 812 2.95 -2.94 2.04
C GLY A 812 4.31 -2.26 1.92
N CYS A 813 5.35 -2.78 2.58
CA CYS A 813 6.69 -2.20 2.55
C CYS A 813 7.44 -2.56 1.25
N THR A 814 8.32 -1.66 0.83
CA THR A 814 9.26 -1.92 -0.27
C THR A 814 10.65 -2.09 0.31
N ILE A 815 11.35 -3.16 -0.06
CA ILE A 815 12.76 -3.33 0.24
C ILE A 815 13.48 -3.49 -1.10
N SER A 816 14.28 -2.49 -1.46
CA SER A 816 14.90 -2.44 -2.78
C SER A 816 16.27 -1.79 -2.77
N HIS A 817 17.03 -1.97 -3.85
CA HIS A 817 18.34 -1.32 -4.00
C HIS A 817 19.29 -1.72 -2.88
N ILE A 818 19.41 -3.02 -2.61
CA ILE A 818 20.25 -3.54 -1.53
C ILE A 818 21.26 -4.55 -2.06
N GLY A 819 22.42 -4.66 -1.40
CA GLY A 819 23.45 -5.66 -1.65
C GLY A 819 23.33 -6.91 -0.78
N THR A 820 22.26 -7.01 -0.01
CA THR A 820 22.07 -7.99 1.08
C THR A 820 20.82 -8.83 0.84
N TYR A 821 20.46 -9.68 1.81
CA TYR A 821 19.09 -10.23 1.88
C TYR A 821 18.10 -9.12 2.27
N ALA A 822 16.81 -9.23 1.93
CA ALA A 822 15.85 -8.20 2.33
C ALA A 822 15.52 -8.27 3.83
N ILE A 823 14.97 -9.39 4.32
CA ILE A 823 14.52 -9.56 5.71
C ILE A 823 15.01 -10.88 6.31
N GLU A 824 15.47 -10.86 7.55
CA GLU A 824 15.87 -12.04 8.33
C GLU A 824 15.09 -12.13 9.65
N LEU A 825 14.23 -13.15 9.76
CA LEU A 825 13.58 -13.58 11.00
C LEU A 825 14.45 -14.65 11.66
N SER A 826 15.46 -14.22 12.41
CA SER A 826 16.45 -15.08 13.06
C SER A 826 15.89 -15.77 14.32
N ARG A 827 16.76 -16.14 15.26
CA ARG A 827 16.49 -16.77 16.55
C ARG A 827 15.28 -16.17 17.29
N GLY A 828 14.39 -17.04 17.75
CA GLY A 828 13.25 -16.68 18.61
C GLY A 828 12.19 -15.77 17.98
N CYS A 829 12.06 -15.75 16.65
CA CYS A 829 10.99 -14.98 15.99
C CYS A 829 9.70 -15.81 15.89
N HIS A 830 8.62 -15.36 16.53
CA HIS A 830 7.35 -16.10 16.61
C HIS A 830 6.18 -15.30 16.02
N GLU A 831 5.36 -15.92 15.17
CA GLU A 831 4.03 -15.37 14.82
C GLU A 831 4.09 -13.93 14.27
N ASN A 832 5.06 -13.67 13.39
CA ASN A 832 5.22 -12.39 12.72
C ASN A 832 4.65 -12.44 11.29
N THR A 833 4.25 -11.28 10.77
CA THR A 833 3.63 -11.17 9.45
C THR A 833 4.46 -10.32 8.51
N ILE A 834 4.82 -10.86 7.35
CA ILE A 834 5.37 -10.10 6.22
C ILE A 834 4.35 -10.23 5.10
N SER A 835 3.65 -9.15 4.78
CA SER A 835 2.56 -9.23 3.83
C SER A 835 2.49 -8.05 2.87
N ARG A 836 2.12 -8.35 1.61
CA ARG A 836 1.96 -7.33 0.56
C ARG A 836 3.23 -6.51 0.32
N CYS A 837 4.41 -7.06 0.64
CA CYS A 837 5.69 -6.39 0.45
C CYS A 837 6.23 -6.62 -0.94
N THR A 838 6.98 -5.65 -1.45
CA THR A 838 7.73 -5.76 -2.72
C THR A 838 9.22 -5.76 -2.42
N LEU A 839 9.88 -6.88 -2.73
CA LEU A 839 11.32 -7.09 -2.53
C LEU A 839 11.99 -7.24 -3.88
N PHE A 840 12.79 -6.27 -4.30
CA PHE A 840 13.43 -6.32 -5.62
C PHE A 840 14.77 -5.60 -5.70
N ASP A 841 15.55 -5.90 -6.75
CA ASP A 841 16.89 -5.35 -6.90
C ASP A 841 17.78 -5.72 -5.70
N LEU A 842 17.90 -7.04 -5.49
CA LEU A 842 18.52 -7.65 -4.31
C LEU A 842 19.90 -8.23 -4.68
N GLY A 843 20.94 -7.80 -3.96
CA GLY A 843 22.29 -8.35 -4.11
C GLY A 843 22.34 -9.82 -3.70
N ALA A 844 21.61 -10.21 -2.66
CA ALA A 844 21.37 -11.59 -2.29
C ALA A 844 19.87 -11.95 -2.42
N GLY A 845 19.26 -12.52 -1.38
CA GLY A 845 17.92 -13.10 -1.47
C GLY A 845 16.79 -12.28 -0.86
N GLY A 846 15.57 -12.81 -0.92
CA GLY A 846 14.40 -12.15 -0.32
C GLY A 846 14.37 -12.31 1.20
N LEU A 847 13.98 -13.49 1.69
CA LEU A 847 13.76 -13.72 3.11
C LEU A 847 14.59 -14.88 3.67
N LYS A 848 15.02 -14.73 4.93
CA LYS A 848 15.53 -15.82 5.77
C LYS A 848 14.63 -15.99 7.00
N ILE A 849 14.22 -17.23 7.29
CA ILE A 849 13.39 -17.58 8.45
C ILE A 849 14.05 -18.71 9.23
N GLY A 850 14.38 -18.43 10.49
CA GLY A 850 15.16 -19.32 11.35
C GLY A 850 16.67 -19.12 11.17
N GLU A 851 17.43 -20.03 11.75
CA GLU A 851 18.89 -20.03 11.70
C GLU A 851 19.42 -21.43 11.39
N GLN A 852 20.72 -21.57 11.16
CA GLN A 852 21.35 -22.86 10.88
C GLN A 852 21.42 -23.76 12.13
N THR A 853 21.42 -23.14 13.32
CA THR A 853 21.61 -23.80 14.61
C THR A 853 20.31 -24.39 15.15
N ILE A 854 20.33 -25.64 15.59
CA ILE A 854 19.20 -26.26 16.29
C ILE A 854 19.18 -25.80 17.75
N ARG A 855 18.24 -24.91 18.09
CA ARG A 855 18.02 -24.46 19.47
C ARG A 855 17.31 -25.52 20.31
N ARG A 856 17.71 -25.64 21.58
CA ARG A 856 17.08 -26.55 22.54
C ARG A 856 15.84 -25.93 23.17
N GLU A 857 15.96 -24.69 23.61
CA GLU A 857 14.90 -23.96 24.30
C GLU A 857 13.85 -23.47 23.30
N GLU A 858 12.57 -23.69 23.61
CA GLU A 858 11.46 -23.38 22.71
C GLU A 858 11.35 -21.89 22.41
N LEU A 859 11.63 -21.02 23.39
CA LEU A 859 11.55 -19.57 23.22
C LEU A 859 12.61 -19.02 22.23
N GLU A 860 13.68 -19.77 21.99
CA GLU A 860 14.72 -19.42 21.02
C GLU A 860 14.43 -19.99 19.63
N GLN A 861 13.42 -20.86 19.48
CA GLN A 861 13.11 -21.50 18.19
C GLN A 861 12.13 -20.64 17.38
N THR A 862 12.57 -20.20 16.22
CA THR A 862 11.73 -19.48 15.26
C THR A 862 10.56 -20.34 14.81
N LYS A 863 9.33 -19.78 14.80
CA LYS A 863 8.12 -20.53 14.42
C LYS A 863 6.93 -19.67 14.01
N GLY A 864 5.98 -20.26 13.29
CA GLY A 864 4.65 -19.69 13.13
C GLY A 864 4.57 -18.41 12.30
N ASN A 865 5.60 -18.06 11.52
CA ASN A 865 5.63 -16.81 10.78
C ASN A 865 4.86 -16.92 9.46
N LEU A 866 4.24 -15.82 9.05
CA LEU A 866 3.47 -15.69 7.82
C LEU A 866 4.23 -14.82 6.81
N VAL A 867 4.38 -15.33 5.57
CA VAL A 867 4.80 -14.55 4.40
C VAL A 867 3.72 -14.68 3.35
N SER A 868 3.00 -13.59 3.05
CA SER A 868 1.93 -13.66 2.06
C SER A 868 1.74 -12.46 1.15
N ASP A 869 1.26 -12.73 -0.06
CA ASP A 869 0.89 -11.69 -1.03
C ASP A 869 2.08 -10.78 -1.41
N CYS A 870 3.32 -11.28 -1.29
CA CYS A 870 4.53 -10.54 -1.61
C CYS A 870 4.99 -10.75 -3.05
N PHE A 871 5.62 -9.73 -3.62
CA PHE A 871 6.40 -9.84 -4.85
C PHE A 871 7.88 -9.89 -4.47
N ILE A 872 8.57 -10.98 -4.81
CA ILE A 872 9.97 -11.21 -4.43
C ILE A 872 10.73 -11.54 -5.71
N TYR A 873 11.45 -10.58 -6.26
CA TYR A 873 12.05 -10.78 -7.58
C TYR A 873 13.36 -10.06 -7.79
N ASN A 874 14.05 -10.42 -8.87
CA ASN A 874 15.30 -9.77 -9.28
C ASN A 874 16.36 -9.79 -8.15
N GLY A 875 16.70 -11.00 -7.70
CA GLY A 875 17.69 -11.22 -6.65
C GLY A 875 18.87 -12.09 -7.07
N GLY A 876 19.84 -12.21 -6.17
CA GLY A 876 21.13 -12.85 -6.43
C GLY A 876 21.99 -12.05 -7.39
N LEU A 877 21.88 -10.71 -7.41
CA LEU A 877 22.61 -9.86 -8.34
C LEU A 877 24.11 -9.74 -8.04
N VAL A 878 24.50 -9.96 -6.79
CA VAL A 878 25.90 -10.01 -6.33
C VAL A 878 26.24 -11.42 -5.85
N PHE A 879 25.39 -11.99 -5.00
CA PHE A 879 25.55 -13.32 -4.42
C PHE A 879 24.62 -14.31 -5.13
N HIS A 880 25.09 -14.86 -6.25
CA HIS A 880 24.25 -15.62 -7.19
C HIS A 880 23.56 -16.86 -6.61
N SER A 881 24.14 -17.49 -5.59
CA SER A 881 23.54 -18.65 -4.92
C SER A 881 22.47 -18.30 -3.89
N ALA A 882 22.16 -17.03 -3.68
CA ALA A 882 21.07 -16.62 -2.81
C ALA A 882 19.69 -17.09 -3.34
N VAL A 883 18.72 -17.24 -2.42
CA VAL A 883 17.39 -17.76 -2.72
C VAL A 883 16.29 -16.72 -2.49
N GLY A 884 15.13 -16.92 -3.11
CA GLY A 884 13.95 -16.08 -2.86
C GLY A 884 13.53 -16.14 -1.39
N ILE A 885 13.27 -17.34 -0.86
CA ILE A 885 12.96 -17.58 0.55
C ILE A 885 13.76 -18.77 1.08
N TRP A 886 14.47 -18.57 2.18
CA TRP A 886 15.17 -19.61 2.92
C TRP A 886 14.52 -19.85 4.29
N ILE A 887 14.16 -21.10 4.59
CA ILE A 887 13.69 -21.54 5.90
C ILE A 887 14.73 -22.49 6.48
N GLY A 888 15.43 -22.07 7.54
CA GLY A 888 16.41 -22.88 8.25
C GLY A 888 15.76 -23.79 9.30
N GLN A 889 16.26 -23.73 10.54
CA GLN A 889 15.68 -24.44 11.69
C GLN A 889 14.44 -23.71 12.23
N SER A 890 13.33 -23.76 11.50
CA SER A 890 12.07 -23.10 11.83
C SER A 890 10.84 -23.93 11.43
N TYR A 891 9.80 -23.94 12.26
CA TYR A 891 8.59 -24.75 12.05
C TYR A 891 7.29 -23.96 12.01
N GLY A 892 6.24 -24.56 11.44
CA GLY A 892 4.90 -23.99 11.49
C GLY A 892 4.72 -22.72 10.67
N ASN A 893 5.64 -22.41 9.76
CA ASN A 893 5.56 -21.19 8.95
C ASN A 893 4.57 -21.38 7.79
N LEU A 894 3.91 -20.30 7.39
CA LEU A 894 3.00 -20.26 6.24
C LEU A 894 3.57 -19.32 5.18
N ILE A 895 3.91 -19.87 4.01
CA ILE A 895 4.36 -19.13 2.83
C ILE A 895 3.26 -19.25 1.78
N ALA A 896 2.46 -18.20 1.61
CA ALA A 896 1.23 -18.28 0.82
C ALA A 896 1.05 -17.13 -0.18
N HIS A 897 0.53 -17.42 -1.38
CA HIS A 897 0.12 -16.37 -2.33
C HIS A 897 1.25 -15.41 -2.73
N ASN A 898 2.49 -15.86 -2.82
CA ASN A 898 3.61 -15.01 -3.24
C ASN A 898 3.93 -15.19 -4.73
N ASP A 899 4.56 -14.18 -5.33
CA ASP A 899 5.15 -14.23 -6.66
C ASP A 899 6.67 -14.15 -6.52
N ILE A 900 7.40 -15.18 -6.95
CA ILE A 900 8.85 -15.31 -6.74
C ILE A 900 9.55 -15.59 -8.07
N HIS A 901 10.41 -14.68 -8.54
CA HIS A 901 11.07 -14.86 -9.83
C HIS A 901 12.40 -14.11 -10.04
N ASP A 902 13.10 -14.42 -11.14
CA ASP A 902 14.36 -13.79 -11.54
C ASP A 902 15.50 -13.96 -10.52
N PHE A 903 15.72 -15.21 -10.10
CA PHE A 903 16.87 -15.62 -9.27
C PHE A 903 17.77 -16.59 -10.04
N TYR A 904 19.09 -16.54 -9.81
CA TYR A 904 20.04 -17.46 -10.45
C TYR A 904 20.17 -18.84 -9.78
N TYR A 905 19.55 -19.04 -8.60
CA TYR A 905 19.60 -20.31 -7.87
C TYR A 905 18.21 -20.89 -7.59
N THR A 906 17.74 -20.89 -6.33
CA THR A 906 16.51 -21.58 -5.91
C THR A 906 15.44 -20.58 -5.49
N GLY A 907 14.17 -20.86 -5.82
CA GLY A 907 13.03 -20.01 -5.42
C GLY A 907 12.78 -20.08 -3.92
N ILE A 908 12.43 -21.27 -3.41
CA ILE A 908 12.22 -21.53 -1.99
C ILE A 908 13.09 -22.70 -1.51
N SER A 909 13.81 -22.53 -0.41
CA SER A 909 14.62 -23.58 0.24
C SER A 909 14.12 -23.82 1.66
N VAL A 910 13.80 -25.07 2.03
CA VAL A 910 13.20 -25.42 3.33
C VAL A 910 13.99 -26.52 4.03
N GLY A 911 14.47 -26.22 5.23
CA GLY A 911 15.30 -27.11 6.05
C GLY A 911 16.80 -26.90 5.84
N TRP A 912 17.59 -27.45 6.77
CA TRP A 912 19.05 -27.26 6.79
C TRP A 912 19.84 -28.52 7.19
N THR A 913 19.19 -29.55 7.73
CA THR A 913 19.91 -30.74 8.22
C THR A 913 20.15 -31.71 7.06
N TRP A 914 21.40 -31.83 6.58
CA TRP A 914 21.78 -32.86 5.63
C TRP A 914 21.58 -34.27 6.20
N GLY A 915 20.79 -35.08 5.50
CA GLY A 915 20.50 -36.47 5.87
C GLY A 915 19.45 -36.62 6.98
N TYR A 916 19.43 -37.78 7.65
CA TYR A 916 18.39 -38.15 8.63
C TYR A 916 18.64 -37.65 10.05
N GLY A 917 19.43 -36.58 10.19
CA GLY A 917 19.67 -35.95 11.49
C GLY A 917 18.41 -35.28 12.06
N ARG A 918 18.51 -34.81 13.32
CA ARG A 918 17.45 -33.99 13.92
C ARG A 918 17.26 -32.71 13.09
N SER A 919 16.00 -32.34 12.86
CA SER A 919 15.60 -31.11 12.18
C SER A 919 14.44 -30.46 12.92
N LEU A 920 14.40 -29.12 12.93
CA LEU A 920 13.26 -28.34 13.39
C LEU A 920 12.35 -27.89 12.25
N ALA A 921 12.67 -28.15 10.98
CA ALA A 921 11.94 -27.64 9.82
C ALA A 921 10.63 -28.40 9.52
N LYS A 922 9.77 -28.58 10.52
CA LYS A 922 8.52 -29.35 10.45
C LYS A 922 7.28 -28.46 10.33
N ASP A 923 6.14 -29.05 10.01
CA ASP A 923 4.83 -28.37 9.99
C ASP A 923 4.79 -27.09 9.13
N ASN A 924 5.70 -26.92 8.16
CA ASN A 924 5.74 -25.75 7.29
C ASN A 924 4.74 -25.92 6.13
N VAL A 925 4.02 -24.86 5.77
CA VAL A 925 3.04 -24.88 4.68
C VAL A 925 3.44 -23.89 3.61
N ILE A 926 3.62 -24.39 2.37
CA ILE A 926 3.95 -23.60 1.19
C ILE A 926 2.79 -23.77 0.21
N GLU A 927 1.98 -22.72 0.03
CA GLU A 927 0.75 -22.83 -0.78
C GLU A 927 0.40 -21.65 -1.68
N PHE A 928 -0.23 -21.95 -2.82
CA PHE A 928 -0.75 -20.92 -3.74
C PHE A 928 0.31 -19.91 -4.22
N ASN A 929 1.60 -20.27 -4.21
CA ASN A 929 2.65 -19.39 -4.71
C ASN A 929 2.85 -19.60 -6.21
N ASN A 930 3.22 -18.53 -6.90
CA ASN A 930 3.73 -18.55 -8.27
C ASN A 930 5.25 -18.41 -8.22
N ILE A 931 5.99 -19.44 -8.64
CA ILE A 931 7.44 -19.45 -8.63
C ILE A 931 7.93 -19.69 -10.05
N HIS A 932 8.63 -18.72 -10.64
CA HIS A 932 9.08 -18.86 -12.02
C HIS A 932 10.38 -18.17 -12.35
N HIS A 933 10.99 -18.52 -13.48
CA HIS A 933 12.26 -17.92 -13.89
C HIS A 933 13.27 -18.04 -12.74
N ILE A 934 13.56 -19.30 -12.40
CA ILE A 934 14.49 -19.70 -11.35
C ILE A 934 15.65 -20.42 -12.00
N GLY A 935 16.86 -19.99 -11.65
CA GLY A 935 18.08 -20.28 -12.36
C GLY A 935 18.25 -19.49 -13.66
N VAL A 936 17.15 -19.23 -14.37
CA VAL A 936 17.06 -18.35 -15.55
C VAL A 936 16.26 -17.11 -15.21
N ARG A 937 16.44 -16.03 -15.97
CA ARG A 937 15.71 -14.76 -15.79
C ARG A 937 14.81 -14.46 -16.98
N THR A 938 13.80 -13.62 -16.76
CA THR A 938 12.86 -13.10 -17.76
C THR A 938 13.56 -12.29 -18.86
N ASP A 939 14.73 -11.73 -18.56
CA ASP A 939 15.61 -11.06 -19.53
C ASP A 939 16.48 -12.03 -20.37
N GLY A 940 16.34 -13.34 -20.14
CA GLY A 940 17.05 -14.40 -20.86
C GLY A 940 18.44 -14.73 -20.31
N ARG A 941 18.91 -14.05 -19.25
CA ARG A 941 20.18 -14.39 -18.60
C ARG A 941 20.06 -15.66 -17.75
N GLY A 942 21.17 -16.36 -17.61
CA GLY A 942 21.23 -17.67 -16.97
C GLY A 942 20.81 -18.81 -17.91
N PRO A 943 20.85 -20.06 -17.44
CA PRO A 943 21.30 -20.46 -16.11
C PRO A 943 22.82 -20.43 -15.92
N ILE A 944 23.26 -20.15 -14.69
CA ILE A 944 24.69 -20.07 -14.31
C ILE A 944 25.08 -20.99 -13.16
N LEU A 945 24.11 -21.48 -12.40
CA LEU A 945 24.29 -22.44 -11.33
C LEU A 945 23.53 -23.74 -11.64
N SER A 946 23.93 -24.81 -10.97
CA SER A 946 23.40 -26.17 -11.06
C SER A 946 22.83 -26.60 -9.71
N ASP A 947 22.19 -27.78 -9.67
CA ASP A 947 21.62 -28.37 -8.45
C ASP A 947 20.52 -27.50 -7.81
N ILE A 948 19.63 -26.97 -8.66
CA ILE A 948 18.61 -25.99 -8.27
C ILE A 948 17.20 -26.59 -8.27
N GLY A 949 16.30 -25.97 -7.50
CA GLY A 949 14.87 -26.25 -7.54
C GLY A 949 14.01 -24.97 -7.61
N GLY A 950 12.80 -25.07 -8.18
CA GLY A 950 11.75 -24.08 -7.90
C GLY A 950 11.46 -24.05 -6.40
N ILE A 951 11.32 -25.25 -5.82
CA ILE A 951 11.43 -25.49 -4.38
C ILE A 951 12.43 -26.61 -4.08
N TYR A 952 13.22 -26.42 -3.04
CA TYR A 952 14.24 -27.32 -2.52
C TYR A 952 13.95 -27.65 -1.05
N THR A 953 14.13 -28.91 -0.63
CA THR A 953 13.97 -29.30 0.78
C THR A 953 15.10 -30.18 1.29
N LEU A 954 15.39 -30.10 2.60
CA LEU A 954 16.50 -30.79 3.25
C LEU A 954 16.12 -31.33 4.65
N GLY A 955 16.44 -32.60 4.92
CA GLY A 955 16.27 -33.24 6.23
C GLY A 955 14.83 -33.67 6.59
N ILE A 956 14.63 -34.13 7.84
CA ILE A 956 13.35 -34.68 8.30
C ILE A 956 12.32 -33.56 8.58
N GLN A 957 11.14 -33.61 7.95
CA GLN A 957 10.15 -32.52 7.98
C GLN A 957 8.69 -33.03 8.08
N PRO A 958 8.32 -33.74 9.16
CA PRO A 958 6.94 -34.22 9.33
C PRO A 958 5.95 -33.05 9.34
N GLY A 959 4.78 -33.24 8.73
CA GLY A 959 3.73 -32.23 8.67
C GLY A 959 3.96 -31.12 7.65
N THR A 960 5.18 -31.02 7.07
CA THR A 960 5.46 -30.05 6.02
C THR A 960 4.68 -30.39 4.75
N THR A 961 4.04 -29.38 4.16
CA THR A 961 3.17 -29.50 2.99
C THR A 961 3.52 -28.47 1.93
N ILE A 962 3.71 -28.93 0.70
CA ILE A 962 3.91 -28.11 -0.51
C ILE A 962 2.68 -28.34 -1.39
N ARG A 963 1.76 -27.37 -1.46
CA ARG A 963 0.49 -27.58 -2.16
C ARG A 963 -0.03 -26.42 -2.99
N PHE A 964 -0.72 -26.73 -4.09
CA PHE A 964 -1.40 -25.73 -4.92
C PHE A 964 -0.50 -24.59 -5.43
N ASN A 965 0.80 -24.84 -5.56
CA ASN A 965 1.75 -23.89 -6.15
C ASN A 965 1.89 -24.12 -7.64
N VAL A 966 2.36 -23.09 -8.35
CA VAL A 966 2.76 -23.18 -9.75
C VAL A 966 4.26 -22.91 -9.84
N PHE A 967 5.01 -23.86 -10.40
CA PHE A 967 6.44 -23.75 -10.65
C PHE A 967 6.70 -23.79 -12.15
N HIS A 968 7.32 -22.76 -12.73
CA HIS A 968 7.61 -22.79 -14.17
C HIS A 968 8.81 -22.00 -14.66
N ASP A 969 9.36 -22.39 -15.80
CA ASP A 969 10.58 -21.78 -16.35
C ASP A 969 11.76 -21.92 -15.36
N ILE A 970 12.07 -23.16 -15.00
CA ILE A 970 13.12 -23.51 -14.03
C ILE A 970 14.28 -24.14 -14.78
N ALA A 971 15.48 -23.57 -14.66
CA ALA A 971 16.62 -24.01 -15.46
C ALA A 971 17.91 -23.99 -14.66
N GLY A 972 18.64 -25.10 -14.59
CA GLY A 972 20.04 -25.08 -14.15
C GLY A 972 21.03 -25.35 -15.28
N PHE A 973 22.29 -25.05 -15.00
CA PHE A 973 23.35 -24.91 -16.00
C PHE A 973 23.84 -26.24 -16.59
N ARG A 974 24.40 -27.14 -15.76
CA ARG A 974 24.88 -28.47 -16.22
C ARG A 974 23.95 -29.61 -15.82
N TYR A 975 23.42 -29.52 -14.60
CA TYR A 975 22.50 -30.47 -14.00
C TYR A 975 21.66 -29.74 -12.95
N GLY A 976 20.51 -30.29 -12.59
CA GLY A 976 19.58 -29.61 -11.70
C GLY A 976 18.91 -28.42 -12.37
N GLY A 977 17.71 -28.08 -11.90
CA GLY A 977 16.72 -27.38 -12.72
C GLY A 977 15.40 -28.13 -12.65
N TRP A 978 15.04 -28.50 -11.42
CA TRP A 978 13.83 -29.25 -11.12
C TRP A 978 12.74 -28.32 -10.60
N GLY A 979 11.47 -28.64 -10.83
CA GLY A 979 10.40 -27.86 -10.20
C GLY A 979 10.36 -28.09 -8.70
N ILE A 980 10.22 -29.35 -8.29
CA ILE A 980 10.18 -29.78 -6.89
C ILE A 980 11.34 -30.72 -6.62
N TYR A 981 12.25 -30.30 -5.74
CA TYR A 981 13.47 -31.01 -5.41
C TYR A 981 13.51 -31.39 -3.92
N LEU A 982 13.34 -32.68 -3.63
CA LEU A 982 13.48 -33.26 -2.30
C LEU A 982 14.88 -33.84 -2.14
N ASP A 983 15.78 -33.06 -1.55
CA ASP A 983 17.19 -33.38 -1.40
C ASP A 983 17.45 -34.18 -0.10
N GLU A 984 18.71 -34.34 0.27
CA GLU A 984 19.24 -35.23 1.30
C GLU A 984 18.40 -35.35 2.58
N GLY A 985 17.79 -36.52 2.78
CA GLY A 985 17.08 -36.86 4.01
C GLY A 985 15.67 -36.29 4.12
N SER A 986 15.17 -35.63 3.08
CA SER A 986 13.78 -35.15 2.98
C SER A 986 12.81 -36.26 3.33
N THR A 987 12.02 -36.07 4.40
CA THR A 987 11.21 -37.16 4.99
C THR A 987 9.86 -36.67 5.47
N ASN A 988 8.81 -37.47 5.20
CA ASN A 988 7.42 -37.21 5.60
C ASN A 988 6.84 -35.88 5.07
N ILE A 989 7.26 -35.47 3.88
CA ILE A 989 6.75 -34.27 3.19
C ILE A 989 5.57 -34.65 2.30
N LEU A 990 4.50 -33.85 2.36
CA LEU A 990 3.36 -33.94 1.45
C LEU A 990 3.51 -32.93 0.31
N VAL A 991 3.54 -33.41 -0.93
CA VAL A 991 3.54 -32.62 -2.16
C VAL A 991 2.22 -32.87 -2.90
N GLU A 992 1.32 -31.88 -2.89
CA GLU A 992 -0.07 -32.09 -3.35
C GLU A 992 -0.64 -30.95 -4.22
N GLY A 993 -1.25 -31.27 -5.35
CA GLY A 993 -2.02 -30.26 -6.10
C GLY A 993 -1.17 -29.19 -6.78
N ASN A 994 0.13 -29.41 -7.00
CA ASN A 994 1.01 -28.44 -7.64
C ASN A 994 1.02 -28.62 -9.16
N ILE A 995 1.30 -27.55 -9.89
CA ILE A 995 1.58 -27.57 -11.32
C ILE A 995 3.04 -27.20 -11.53
N VAL A 996 3.77 -28.04 -12.25
CA VAL A 996 5.18 -27.85 -12.56
C VAL A 996 5.36 -27.97 -14.05
N TYR A 997 5.94 -26.97 -14.71
CA TYR A 997 6.17 -27.04 -16.14
C TYR A 997 7.34 -26.23 -16.68
N ARG A 998 7.89 -26.63 -17.84
CA ARG A 998 9.08 -26.00 -18.46
C ARG A 998 10.28 -25.98 -17.51
N THR A 999 10.78 -27.18 -17.23
CA THR A 999 11.96 -27.40 -16.40
C THR A 999 13.10 -28.01 -17.22
N THR A 1000 14.36 -27.65 -17.00
CA THR A 1000 15.45 -28.25 -17.79
C THR A 1000 15.72 -29.71 -17.43
N HIS A 1001 15.66 -30.10 -16.15
CA HIS A 1001 16.03 -31.46 -15.72
C HIS A 1001 14.87 -32.31 -15.19
N GLY A 1002 13.77 -31.69 -14.76
CA GLY A 1002 12.50 -32.39 -14.60
C GLY A 1002 11.51 -31.79 -13.61
N GLY A 1003 10.28 -32.30 -13.64
CA GLY A 1003 9.21 -31.78 -12.79
C GLY A 1003 9.41 -32.12 -11.30
N PHE A 1004 9.83 -33.35 -11.02
CA PHE A 1004 10.04 -33.85 -9.66
C PHE A 1004 11.36 -34.60 -9.54
N HIS A 1005 12.10 -34.32 -8.46
CA HIS A 1005 13.32 -35.03 -8.12
C HIS A 1005 13.37 -35.41 -6.64
N GLN A 1006 13.65 -36.68 -6.39
CA GLN A 1006 14.07 -37.19 -5.09
C GLN A 1006 15.57 -37.54 -5.13
N HIS A 1007 16.40 -36.88 -4.34
CA HIS A 1007 17.79 -37.33 -4.17
C HIS A 1007 17.84 -38.60 -3.32
N TYR A 1008 17.61 -38.47 -2.02
CA TYR A 1008 17.34 -39.56 -1.09
C TYR A 1008 16.51 -39.06 0.08
N GLY A 1009 15.69 -39.92 0.69
CA GLY A 1009 14.62 -39.49 1.58
C GLY A 1009 13.68 -40.63 1.91
N ARG A 1010 12.72 -40.38 2.81
CA ARG A 1010 11.86 -41.43 3.38
C ARG A 1010 10.38 -41.03 3.46
N GLU A 1011 9.50 -41.93 3.06
CA GLU A 1011 8.04 -41.84 3.27
C GLU A 1011 7.42 -40.51 2.78
N ASN A 1012 7.98 -39.89 1.73
CA ASN A 1012 7.38 -38.70 1.13
C ASN A 1012 6.15 -39.07 0.29
N ILE A 1013 5.17 -38.17 0.18
CA ILE A 1013 3.94 -38.39 -0.57
C ILE A 1013 3.82 -37.32 -1.65
N ILE A 1014 3.82 -37.74 -2.91
CA ILE A 1014 3.67 -36.89 -4.08
C ILE A 1014 2.36 -37.30 -4.75
N ARG A 1015 1.33 -36.46 -4.64
CA ARG A 1015 0.01 -36.81 -5.15
C ARG A 1015 -0.76 -35.67 -5.79
N ASN A 1016 -1.64 -35.97 -6.74
CA ASN A 1016 -2.51 -34.97 -7.35
C ASN A 1016 -1.78 -33.78 -8.00
N ASN A 1017 -0.54 -33.98 -8.48
CA ASN A 1017 0.24 -32.93 -9.13
C ASN A 1017 0.20 -33.08 -10.66
N ILE A 1018 0.48 -32.00 -11.36
CA ILE A 1018 0.74 -31.98 -12.80
C ILE A 1018 2.23 -31.68 -13.00
N PHE A 1019 2.94 -32.60 -13.64
CA PHE A 1019 4.33 -32.41 -14.08
C PHE A 1019 4.35 -32.40 -15.59
N ALA A 1020 4.76 -31.30 -16.20
CA ALA A 1020 4.69 -31.15 -17.64
C ALA A 1020 5.96 -30.57 -18.27
N LEU A 1021 6.29 -31.00 -19.49
CA LEU A 1021 7.29 -30.33 -20.33
C LEU A 1021 8.67 -30.18 -19.64
N GLY A 1022 9.15 -31.22 -18.94
CA GLY A 1022 10.56 -31.33 -18.59
C GLY A 1022 11.39 -31.64 -19.84
N ARG A 1023 12.52 -30.95 -20.04
CA ARG A 1023 13.36 -31.13 -21.24
C ARG A 1023 14.10 -32.48 -21.23
N ASP A 1024 14.83 -32.77 -20.14
CA ASP A 1024 15.68 -33.97 -20.08
C ASP A 1024 14.94 -35.17 -19.52
N ALA A 1025 14.17 -34.97 -18.45
CA ALA A 1025 13.32 -35.98 -17.84
C ALA A 1025 12.10 -35.37 -17.15
N GLN A 1026 11.12 -36.20 -16.75
CA GLN A 1026 9.95 -35.74 -15.97
C GLN A 1026 10.10 -36.03 -14.48
N ILE A 1027 10.64 -37.20 -14.15
CA ILE A 1027 10.83 -37.70 -12.79
C ILE A 1027 12.26 -38.19 -12.64
N GLN A 1028 12.91 -37.82 -11.53
CA GLN A 1028 14.25 -38.28 -11.21
C GLN A 1028 14.34 -38.88 -9.81
N ARG A 1029 15.14 -39.96 -9.68
CA ARG A 1029 15.57 -40.52 -8.39
C ARG A 1029 17.07 -40.77 -8.39
N THR A 1030 17.83 -40.16 -7.49
CA THR A 1030 19.30 -40.28 -7.53
C THR A 1030 19.84 -41.46 -6.73
N ARG A 1031 19.42 -41.68 -5.48
CA ARG A 1031 19.94 -42.79 -4.65
C ARG A 1031 18.90 -43.85 -4.32
N SER A 1032 19.40 -45.08 -4.20
CA SER A 1032 18.66 -46.23 -3.70
C SER A 1032 18.84 -46.38 -2.19
N GLU A 1033 17.76 -46.69 -1.48
CA GLU A 1033 17.74 -46.90 -0.03
C GLU A 1033 16.90 -48.14 0.34
N ASP A 1034 17.11 -48.71 1.52
CA ASP A 1034 16.48 -49.96 1.97
C ASP A 1034 15.05 -49.79 2.52
N HIS A 1035 14.56 -48.56 2.57
CA HIS A 1035 13.21 -48.20 3.01
C HIS A 1035 12.46 -47.45 1.90
N LEU A 1036 11.14 -47.35 2.04
CA LEU A 1036 10.31 -46.60 1.09
C LEU A 1036 10.76 -45.14 1.03
N SER A 1037 11.12 -44.70 -0.17
CA SER A 1037 11.59 -43.34 -0.41
C SER A 1037 10.41 -42.38 -0.57
N PHE A 1038 9.53 -42.69 -1.51
CA PHE A 1038 8.34 -41.89 -1.76
C PHE A 1038 7.19 -42.70 -2.38
N ARG A 1039 5.98 -42.14 -2.27
CA ARG A 1039 4.77 -42.58 -2.98
C ARG A 1039 4.41 -41.53 -4.02
N PHE A 1040 4.27 -41.93 -5.27
CA PHE A 1040 3.91 -41.10 -6.41
C PHE A 1040 2.57 -41.57 -6.95
N GLU A 1041 1.48 -40.91 -6.54
CA GLU A 1041 0.13 -41.38 -6.85
C GLU A 1041 -0.82 -40.31 -7.36
N ARG A 1042 -1.74 -40.66 -8.28
CA ARG A 1042 -2.73 -39.70 -8.80
C ARG A 1042 -2.10 -38.45 -9.42
N ASN A 1043 -0.92 -38.55 -10.01
CA ASN A 1043 -0.31 -37.42 -10.71
C ASN A 1043 -0.57 -37.52 -12.22
N ILE A 1044 -0.54 -36.38 -12.92
CA ILE A 1044 -0.52 -36.32 -14.37
C ILE A 1044 0.89 -35.95 -14.81
N VAL A 1045 1.47 -36.71 -15.72
CA VAL A 1045 2.78 -36.45 -16.31
C VAL A 1045 2.62 -36.31 -17.83
N TYR A 1046 2.95 -35.13 -18.35
CA TYR A 1046 2.79 -34.78 -19.76
C TYR A 1046 4.12 -34.31 -20.34
N TRP A 1047 4.59 -34.87 -21.45
CA TRP A 1047 5.85 -34.42 -22.04
C TRP A 1047 5.90 -34.58 -23.54
N SER A 1048 6.75 -33.79 -24.20
CA SER A 1048 7.01 -33.86 -25.65
C SER A 1048 8.41 -34.38 -25.97
N GLU A 1049 9.34 -34.29 -25.02
CA GLU A 1049 10.74 -34.68 -25.14
C GLU A 1049 11.28 -35.18 -23.79
N GLY A 1050 12.46 -35.80 -23.81
CA GLY A 1050 13.08 -36.39 -22.62
C GLY A 1050 12.47 -37.71 -22.18
N ASP A 1051 13.01 -38.25 -21.10
CA ASP A 1051 12.59 -39.53 -20.51
C ASP A 1051 11.54 -39.34 -19.40
N LEU A 1052 10.64 -40.31 -19.22
CA LEU A 1052 9.66 -40.23 -18.13
C LEU A 1052 10.33 -40.32 -16.74
N LEU A 1053 11.20 -41.31 -16.55
CA LEU A 1053 11.83 -41.61 -15.26
C LEU A 1053 13.32 -41.92 -15.47
N VAL A 1054 14.19 -41.17 -14.78
CA VAL A 1054 15.65 -41.32 -14.84
C VAL A 1054 16.28 -41.49 -13.46
N GLY A 1055 17.50 -42.01 -13.43
CA GLY A 1055 18.33 -42.16 -12.24
C GLY A 1055 18.48 -43.61 -11.76
N ASN A 1056 18.78 -43.81 -10.47
CA ASN A 1056 19.08 -45.13 -9.92
C ASN A 1056 17.79 -45.94 -9.63
N LEU A 1057 17.63 -47.05 -10.36
CA LEU A 1057 16.51 -47.99 -10.27
C LEU A 1057 16.98 -49.40 -9.85
N ASP A 1058 18.10 -49.52 -9.14
CA ASP A 1058 18.67 -50.81 -8.71
C ASP A 1058 17.78 -51.52 -7.67
N ASN A 1059 16.99 -50.76 -6.90
CA ASN A 1059 15.91 -51.26 -6.08
C ASN A 1059 14.62 -50.46 -6.32
N LEU A 1060 13.48 -51.07 -5.98
CA LEU A 1060 12.13 -50.53 -6.19
C LEU A 1060 11.49 -50.06 -4.87
N ASN A 1061 12.30 -49.50 -3.96
CA ASN A 1061 11.81 -48.98 -2.68
C ASN A 1061 11.18 -47.58 -2.84
N PHE A 1062 10.24 -47.47 -3.75
CA PHE A 1062 9.35 -46.34 -4.00
C PHE A 1062 8.03 -46.93 -4.52
N PHE A 1063 6.98 -46.13 -4.66
CA PHE A 1063 5.68 -46.65 -5.06
C PHE A 1063 5.03 -45.73 -6.09
N PHE A 1064 4.47 -46.30 -7.15
CA PHE A 1064 3.72 -45.59 -8.17
C PHE A 1064 2.35 -46.23 -8.36
N ASP A 1065 1.26 -45.46 -8.35
CA ASP A 1065 -0.07 -45.96 -8.71
C ASP A 1065 -1.07 -44.84 -9.08
N ARG A 1066 -2.10 -45.18 -9.89
CA ARG A 1066 -3.17 -44.26 -10.32
C ARG A 1066 -2.68 -42.99 -11.02
N ASN A 1067 -1.52 -43.02 -11.65
CA ASN A 1067 -0.99 -41.89 -12.40
C ASN A 1067 -1.50 -41.91 -13.84
N LEU A 1068 -1.49 -40.73 -14.48
CA LEU A 1068 -1.78 -40.57 -15.90
C LEU A 1068 -0.54 -40.11 -16.64
N TYR A 1069 -0.13 -40.86 -17.66
CA TYR A 1069 1.06 -40.57 -18.46
C TYR A 1069 0.69 -40.27 -19.90
N TRP A 1070 1.25 -39.21 -20.46
CA TRP A 1070 1.06 -38.89 -21.88
C TRP A 1070 2.30 -38.28 -22.50
N GLN A 1071 2.78 -38.93 -23.56
CA GLN A 1071 3.84 -38.40 -24.41
C GLN A 1071 3.22 -37.81 -25.69
N GLU A 1072 3.36 -36.51 -25.87
CA GLU A 1072 2.96 -35.82 -27.09
C GLU A 1072 3.76 -36.36 -28.29
N GLY A 1073 3.09 -36.53 -29.43
CA GLY A 1073 3.67 -37.16 -30.62
C GLY A 1073 3.68 -38.70 -30.59
N GLY A 1074 3.36 -39.32 -29.45
CA GLY A 1074 3.31 -40.76 -29.26
C GLY A 1074 4.68 -41.41 -29.12
N GLY A 1075 4.71 -42.70 -28.78
CA GLY A 1075 5.94 -43.43 -28.50
C GLY A 1075 5.71 -44.58 -27.53
N GLU A 1076 6.74 -45.39 -27.32
CA GLU A 1076 6.74 -46.39 -26.25
C GLU A 1076 7.08 -45.69 -24.92
N VAL A 1077 6.11 -45.61 -24.00
CA VAL A 1077 6.35 -45.07 -22.65
C VAL A 1077 7.16 -46.07 -21.83
N LYS A 1078 8.33 -45.64 -21.34
CA LYS A 1078 9.27 -46.44 -20.54
C LYS A 1078 9.52 -45.83 -19.17
N PHE A 1079 9.78 -46.70 -18.20
CA PHE A 1079 10.16 -46.34 -16.84
C PHE A 1079 11.64 -46.69 -16.65
N GLY A 1080 12.51 -45.73 -16.95
CA GLY A 1080 13.93 -45.99 -17.15
C GLY A 1080 14.14 -47.02 -18.27
N LYS A 1081 14.71 -48.18 -17.91
CA LYS A 1081 14.94 -49.28 -18.87
C LYS A 1081 13.76 -50.22 -19.08
N PHE A 1082 12.68 -50.08 -18.30
CA PHE A 1082 11.56 -51.03 -18.30
C PHE A 1082 10.42 -50.56 -19.22
N SER A 1083 9.86 -51.49 -20.01
CA SER A 1083 8.60 -51.28 -20.72
C SER A 1083 7.41 -51.18 -19.76
N TRP A 1084 6.28 -50.65 -20.24
CA TRP A 1084 5.04 -50.55 -19.47
C TRP A 1084 4.60 -51.88 -18.84
N ASP A 1085 4.64 -52.98 -19.60
CA ASP A 1085 4.22 -54.29 -19.11
C ASP A 1085 5.20 -54.88 -18.09
N GLU A 1086 6.51 -54.68 -18.27
CA GLU A 1086 7.52 -55.09 -17.28
C GLU A 1086 7.36 -54.29 -15.98
N TRP A 1087 7.15 -52.98 -16.08
CA TRP A 1087 6.94 -52.10 -14.93
C TRP A 1087 5.71 -52.52 -14.10
N ARG A 1088 4.59 -52.81 -14.78
CA ARG A 1088 3.39 -53.35 -14.12
C ARG A 1088 3.58 -54.75 -13.57
N GLY A 1089 4.34 -55.59 -14.27
CA GLY A 1089 4.74 -56.91 -13.79
C GLY A 1089 5.54 -56.89 -12.48
N MET A 1090 6.25 -55.78 -12.21
CA MET A 1090 6.95 -55.54 -10.95
C MET A 1090 6.05 -54.99 -9.83
N GLY A 1091 4.75 -54.80 -10.09
CA GLY A 1091 3.78 -54.30 -9.12
C GLY A 1091 3.65 -52.77 -9.06
N MET A 1092 4.26 -52.04 -9.99
CA MET A 1092 4.13 -50.58 -10.10
C MET A 1092 2.96 -50.20 -11.01
N ASP A 1093 2.34 -49.05 -10.78
CA ASP A 1093 1.34 -48.45 -11.69
C ASP A 1093 0.19 -49.40 -12.07
N ALA A 1094 -0.23 -50.24 -11.11
CA ALA A 1094 -1.23 -51.29 -11.33
C ALA A 1094 -2.56 -50.72 -11.86
N ASN A 1095 -2.94 -49.53 -11.37
CA ASN A 1095 -4.18 -48.81 -11.69
C ASN A 1095 -3.94 -47.52 -12.49
N SER A 1096 -2.74 -47.32 -13.04
CA SER A 1096 -2.39 -46.12 -13.84
C SER A 1096 -2.78 -46.29 -15.31
N LEU A 1097 -2.82 -45.19 -16.05
CA LEU A 1097 -3.18 -45.16 -17.47
C LEU A 1097 -2.12 -44.41 -18.30
N ILE A 1098 -1.96 -44.85 -19.53
CA ILE A 1098 -1.31 -44.08 -20.59
C ILE A 1098 -2.42 -43.57 -21.51
N ALA A 1099 -2.78 -42.29 -21.40
CA ALA A 1099 -3.83 -41.66 -22.19
C ALA A 1099 -3.71 -40.14 -22.13
N ASP A 1100 -4.22 -39.46 -23.16
CA ASP A 1100 -4.24 -38.01 -23.23
C ASP A 1100 -5.05 -37.43 -22.04
N PRO A 1101 -4.47 -36.53 -21.23
CA PRO A 1101 -5.18 -35.85 -20.14
C PRO A 1101 -6.29 -34.91 -20.62
N LEU A 1102 -6.31 -34.53 -21.91
CA LEU A 1102 -7.25 -33.58 -22.48
C LEU A 1102 -7.15 -32.20 -21.79
N PHE A 1103 -5.92 -31.70 -21.67
CA PHE A 1103 -5.68 -30.33 -21.22
C PHE A 1103 -6.26 -29.30 -22.20
N MET A 1104 -6.68 -28.15 -21.68
CA MET A 1104 -7.33 -27.10 -22.47
C MET A 1104 -6.36 -26.39 -23.43
N ASP A 1105 -5.19 -25.94 -22.96
CA ASP A 1105 -4.17 -25.29 -23.79
C ASP A 1105 -2.77 -25.36 -23.13
N VAL A 1106 -2.07 -26.46 -23.37
CA VAL A 1106 -0.71 -26.70 -22.82
C VAL A 1106 0.29 -25.63 -23.27
N GLY A 1107 0.18 -25.15 -24.51
CA GLY A 1107 1.09 -24.15 -25.07
C GLY A 1107 0.98 -22.79 -24.37
N ALA A 1108 -0.22 -22.45 -23.89
CA ALA A 1108 -0.46 -21.26 -23.07
C ALA A 1108 -0.19 -21.48 -21.56
N GLY A 1109 0.21 -22.68 -21.14
CA GLY A 1109 0.33 -23.04 -19.72
C GLY A 1109 -1.00 -23.29 -19.01
N ASP A 1110 -2.09 -23.50 -19.76
CA ASP A 1110 -3.42 -23.82 -19.22
C ASP A 1110 -3.61 -25.35 -19.13
N PHE A 1111 -3.36 -25.87 -17.92
CA PHE A 1111 -3.49 -27.28 -17.58
C PHE A 1111 -4.87 -27.63 -17.01
N ALA A 1112 -5.90 -26.79 -17.21
CA ALA A 1112 -7.27 -27.19 -16.89
C ALA A 1112 -7.66 -28.44 -17.69
N LEU A 1113 -8.41 -29.34 -17.04
CA LEU A 1113 -8.84 -30.60 -17.66
C LEU A 1113 -10.21 -30.45 -18.32
N ASN A 1114 -10.36 -31.02 -19.52
CA ASN A 1114 -11.67 -31.25 -20.10
C ASN A 1114 -12.50 -32.19 -19.21
N SER A 1115 -13.82 -31.96 -19.10
CA SER A 1115 -14.72 -32.79 -18.29
C SER A 1115 -14.77 -34.27 -18.68
N SER A 1116 -14.30 -34.63 -19.88
CA SER A 1116 -14.20 -36.01 -20.37
C SER A 1116 -12.85 -36.67 -20.08
N SER A 1117 -11.94 -36.00 -19.36
CA SER A 1117 -10.61 -36.54 -19.04
C SER A 1117 -10.68 -37.82 -18.22
N CYS A 1118 -9.85 -38.80 -18.57
CA CYS A 1118 -9.72 -40.04 -17.80
C CYS A 1118 -9.04 -39.84 -16.44
N ALA A 1119 -8.37 -38.69 -16.22
CA ALA A 1119 -7.74 -38.35 -14.94
C ALA A 1119 -8.74 -38.42 -13.76
N PHE A 1120 -10.01 -38.03 -13.98
CA PHE A 1120 -11.05 -38.10 -12.95
C PHE A 1120 -11.32 -39.53 -12.48
N SER A 1121 -11.24 -40.52 -13.38
CA SER A 1121 -11.44 -41.93 -13.03
C SER A 1121 -10.31 -42.51 -12.17
N LEU A 1122 -9.13 -41.89 -12.23
CA LEU A 1122 -7.97 -42.22 -11.40
C LEU A 1122 -8.06 -41.57 -10.01
N GLY A 1123 -9.02 -40.66 -9.81
CA GLY A 1123 -9.20 -39.88 -8.58
C GLY A 1123 -8.41 -38.58 -8.57
N PHE A 1124 -7.99 -38.06 -9.72
CA PHE A 1124 -7.38 -36.74 -9.81
C PHE A 1124 -8.43 -35.65 -9.53
N GLU A 1125 -8.08 -34.71 -8.65
CA GLU A 1125 -8.88 -33.54 -8.30
C GLU A 1125 -8.33 -32.29 -9.00
N PRO A 1126 -9.16 -31.50 -9.72
CA PRO A 1126 -8.74 -30.25 -10.34
C PRO A 1126 -8.06 -29.27 -9.39
N ILE A 1127 -7.07 -28.55 -9.91
CA ILE A 1127 -6.32 -27.52 -9.18
C ILE A 1127 -6.93 -26.15 -9.53
N ASP A 1128 -7.32 -25.38 -8.51
CA ASP A 1128 -7.90 -24.04 -8.67
C ASP A 1128 -6.80 -22.97 -8.73
N LEU A 1129 -6.48 -22.53 -9.95
CA LEU A 1129 -5.39 -21.58 -10.21
C LEU A 1129 -5.77 -20.12 -10.00
N ASP A 1130 -7.06 -19.79 -9.87
CA ASP A 1130 -7.51 -18.41 -9.65
C ASP A 1130 -7.03 -17.83 -8.30
N LYS A 1131 -6.50 -18.69 -7.44
CA LYS A 1131 -5.96 -18.35 -6.12
C LYS A 1131 -4.44 -18.23 -6.08
N VAL A 1132 -3.73 -18.58 -7.16
CA VAL A 1132 -2.26 -18.59 -7.18
C VAL A 1132 -1.69 -17.18 -7.34
N GLY A 1133 -0.62 -16.89 -6.61
CA GLY A 1133 0.05 -15.60 -6.58
C GLY A 1133 -0.65 -14.57 -5.68
N PRO A 1134 -0.13 -13.34 -5.64
CA PRO A 1134 -0.63 -12.28 -4.77
C PRO A 1134 -2.10 -11.97 -5.02
N ARG A 1135 -2.89 -12.02 -3.94
CA ARG A 1135 -4.33 -11.76 -4.04
C ARG A 1135 -4.57 -10.25 -4.15
N GLN A 1136 -5.58 -9.91 -4.95
CA GLN A 1136 -6.14 -8.55 -4.92
C GLN A 1136 -6.89 -8.35 -3.59
N PRO A 1137 -6.80 -7.18 -2.94
CA PRO A 1137 -7.67 -6.87 -1.83
C PRO A 1137 -9.14 -7.01 -2.28
N SER A 1138 -9.96 -7.68 -1.48
CA SER A 1138 -11.38 -7.86 -1.80
C SER A 1138 -12.08 -6.50 -1.86
N ALA A 1139 -12.73 -6.21 -2.99
CA ALA A 1139 -13.44 -4.96 -3.28
C ALA A 1139 -14.74 -4.75 -2.48
#